data_AF-A0A8S8YBF5-F1
#
_entry.id   AF-A0A8S8YBF5-F1
#
_cell.length_a   1.000
_cell.length_b   1.000
_cell.length_c   1.000
_cell.angle_alpha   90.00
_cell.angle_beta   90.00
_cell.angle_gamma   90.00
#
_symmetry.space_group_name_H-M   'P 1'
#
loop_
_entity.id
_entity.type
_entity.pdbx_description
1 polymer ?
#
loop_
_entity_poly.entity_id
_entity_poly.type
_entity_poly.pdbx_seq_one_letter_code
_entity_poly.pdbx_strand_id
1 'polypeptide(L)'
;MGPKERLSLLGITWVIISMKVLYGLAIELRNWGVIEDDLLLGIVLLLLVVVNILVAYRHDHDAIAAQSTLVLLAIGSTAGTEFGELGVAVMILIATIILHGIAINRESGNLASLGIASSNLWIGMHAITPQFSAGPLQVLPIEDPLLLFLLLMVVTSMNAYMATVFSKNENWFSKGFETLGLGKPGLWGVSISLGMVGAVLAVASNREDLGYALGMVTFLGGAFGGSYLVVRGVQSRRVSKPLLITATFLTLVLLNDGYVDASLGVSSYHIFTAIGAIVTVSIILRDQSSVSDRVLWVGSVAVLAILVLLVPTDSKSDGDGGFALLGILSLLHIGTAVLAVRRNSSSLTGVTVILPWSWIVTEKMIEETVRTIMIANDLNEYNGMVHLESLPLAIYLSLSSVLLFLVNSKMGDSGVNLASGFMGITEISASIRDSGLLNLWSIGLWLPMLTIVILAQFDGFNTFSLVSLLALISVLHILSFALGLRNSSEEGIIWIIAITYLTIQWRHGLDEPIFVLMCLSISSILYFGKDAVYGLGIGMVAVPMLVFWTGRDPSRGLSSPKWISDLDSGVFSGTLFDTEFLAVACTIVVLSVYLPRAEYMENMLRPACSALILVVISSILSLESDNALLQFSSVMVFIFTSFWLISRGEIRSELKTIAKRETVISMVSEGGLSPGLGSLSSYSPKVAEMEQLRRSRRELSDTEDISELLSSEITHTPVVGMVILMIVLLSGILGSAVLGMGPLILVSTGVFCCERYS
;
A
#
# COMPACT_ATOMS: atom_id res chain seq x y z
N MET A 1 -5.59 -46.37 25.26
CA MET A 1 -4.56 -46.37 26.32
C MET A 1 -4.90 -47.40 27.37
N GLY A 2 -4.06 -48.44 27.53
CA GLY A 2 -4.24 -49.50 28.54
C GLY A 2 -3.74 -49.08 29.94
N PRO A 3 -4.06 -49.85 30.99
CA PRO A 3 -3.71 -49.50 32.38
C PRO A 3 -2.20 -49.39 32.67
N LYS A 4 -1.35 -50.16 31.98
CA LYS A 4 0.12 -50.08 32.11
C LYS A 4 0.71 -48.74 31.60
N GLU A 5 0.12 -48.21 30.54
CA GLU A 5 0.55 -46.96 29.90
C GLU A 5 0.24 -45.76 30.80
N ARG A 6 -0.93 -45.78 31.48
CA ARG A 6 -1.30 -44.78 32.49
C ARG A 6 -0.38 -44.79 33.71
N LEU A 7 0.00 -45.99 34.20
CA LEU A 7 0.92 -46.13 35.33
C LEU A 7 2.34 -45.63 34.99
N SER A 8 2.80 -45.87 33.76
CA SER A 8 4.09 -45.35 33.27
C SER A 8 4.10 -43.81 33.21
N LEU A 9 3.04 -43.20 32.68
CA LEU A 9 2.89 -41.74 32.62
C LEU A 9 2.85 -41.11 34.01
N LEU A 10 2.14 -41.75 34.96
CA LEU A 10 2.10 -41.32 36.36
C LEU A 10 3.51 -41.36 36.99
N GLY A 11 4.28 -42.43 36.74
CA GLY A 11 5.67 -42.54 37.22
C GLY A 11 6.57 -41.43 36.68
N ILE A 12 6.45 -41.11 35.38
CA ILE A 12 7.18 -39.99 34.75
C ILE A 12 6.78 -38.65 35.37
N THR A 13 5.49 -38.44 35.64
CA THR A 13 5.01 -37.21 36.30
C THR A 13 5.59 -37.06 37.70
N TRP A 14 5.64 -38.14 38.48
CA TRP A 14 6.28 -38.12 39.80
C TRP A 14 7.76 -37.79 39.72
N VAL A 15 8.49 -38.36 38.76
CA VAL A 15 9.91 -38.03 38.53
C VAL A 15 10.09 -36.54 38.25
N ILE A 16 9.28 -35.95 37.37
CA ILE A 16 9.33 -34.51 37.05
C ILE A 16 9.08 -33.67 38.32
N ILE A 17 8.05 -34.02 39.09
CA ILE A 17 7.71 -33.32 40.34
C ILE A 17 8.86 -33.44 41.35
N SER A 18 9.39 -34.65 41.58
CA SER A 18 10.51 -34.88 42.49
C SER A 18 11.74 -34.06 42.11
N MET A 19 12.07 -33.97 40.81
CA MET A 19 13.18 -33.13 40.37
C MET A 19 12.90 -31.65 40.59
N LYS A 20 11.68 -31.16 40.36
CA LYS A 20 11.33 -29.76 40.70
C LYS A 20 11.51 -29.47 42.18
N VAL A 21 11.08 -30.39 43.04
CA VAL A 21 11.25 -30.26 44.50
C VAL A 21 12.72 -30.24 44.88
N LEU A 22 13.57 -31.06 44.26
CA LEU A 22 15.01 -31.07 44.55
C LEU A 22 15.70 -29.75 44.14
N TYR A 23 15.36 -29.19 42.99
CA TYR A 23 15.87 -27.87 42.59
C TYR A 23 15.40 -26.78 43.56
N GLY A 24 14.11 -26.78 43.91
CA GLY A 24 13.55 -25.83 44.88
C GLY A 24 14.20 -25.95 46.26
N LEU A 25 14.44 -27.18 46.72
CA LEU A 25 15.14 -27.44 47.98
C LEU A 25 16.57 -26.88 47.96
N ALA A 26 17.32 -27.05 46.86
CA ALA A 26 18.66 -26.47 46.76
C ALA A 26 18.64 -24.94 46.89
N ILE A 27 17.66 -24.28 46.25
CA ILE A 27 17.47 -22.82 46.34
C ILE A 27 17.05 -22.41 47.76
N GLU A 28 16.17 -23.15 48.43
CA GLU A 28 15.77 -22.87 49.82
C GLU A 28 16.91 -23.12 50.81
N LEU A 29 17.77 -24.11 50.58
CA LEU A 29 18.96 -24.34 51.41
C LEU A 29 19.96 -23.18 51.33
N ARG A 30 20.06 -22.50 50.18
CA ARG A 30 20.76 -21.22 50.06
C ARG A 30 20.08 -20.13 50.87
N ASN A 31 18.75 -20.01 50.77
CA ASN A 31 17.97 -19.03 51.51
C ASN A 31 18.06 -19.24 53.04
N TRP A 32 18.15 -20.48 53.51
CA TRP A 32 18.31 -20.84 54.93
C TRP A 32 19.76 -20.75 55.43
N GLY A 33 20.72 -20.35 54.58
CA GLY A 33 22.13 -20.23 54.95
C GLY A 33 22.86 -21.56 55.15
N VAL A 34 22.27 -22.69 54.70
CA VAL A 34 22.95 -24.01 54.71
C VAL A 34 23.95 -24.11 53.56
N ILE A 35 23.65 -23.47 52.43
CA ILE A 35 24.60 -23.26 51.32
C ILE A 35 25.17 -21.84 51.44
N GLU A 36 26.45 -21.73 51.81
CA GLU A 36 27.09 -20.49 52.25
C GLU A 36 27.39 -19.49 51.12
N ASP A 37 27.67 -19.93 49.89
CA ASP A 37 27.95 -19.08 48.72
C ASP A 37 27.10 -19.44 47.46
N ASP A 38 26.99 -18.49 46.52
CA ASP A 38 26.23 -18.68 45.27
C ASP A 38 26.94 -19.65 44.33
N LEU A 39 28.27 -19.71 44.41
CA LEU A 39 29.08 -20.67 43.67
C LEU A 39 28.73 -22.12 44.02
N LEU A 40 28.65 -22.48 45.32
CA LEU A 40 28.28 -23.83 45.74
C LEU A 40 26.83 -24.15 45.39
N LEU A 41 25.93 -23.18 45.47
CA LEU A 41 24.56 -23.35 44.94
C LEU A 41 24.60 -23.69 43.45
N GLY A 42 25.36 -22.94 42.65
CA GLY A 42 25.53 -23.18 41.22
C GLY A 42 26.05 -24.60 40.92
N ILE A 43 27.07 -25.06 41.65
CA ILE A 43 27.63 -26.42 41.52
C ILE A 43 26.58 -27.48 41.87
N VAL A 44 25.85 -27.32 42.98
CA VAL A 44 24.79 -28.25 43.40
C VAL A 44 23.69 -28.33 42.34
N LEU A 45 23.25 -27.18 41.81
CA LEU A 45 22.24 -27.12 40.76
C LEU A 45 22.72 -27.78 39.46
N LEU A 46 23.97 -27.57 39.05
CA LEU A 46 24.56 -28.23 37.89
C LEU A 46 24.64 -29.76 38.07
N LEU A 47 25.02 -30.24 39.26
CA LEU A 47 24.99 -31.67 39.58
C LEU A 47 23.58 -32.24 39.49
N LEU A 48 22.57 -31.53 40.01
CA LEU A 48 21.17 -31.93 39.89
C LEU A 48 20.71 -31.97 38.44
N VAL A 49 21.15 -31.03 37.59
CA VAL A 49 20.91 -31.07 36.14
C VAL A 49 21.50 -32.33 35.51
N VAL A 50 22.75 -32.69 35.84
CA VAL A 50 23.37 -33.93 35.35
C VAL A 50 22.57 -35.16 35.77
N VAL A 51 22.15 -35.24 37.04
CA VAL A 51 21.27 -36.31 37.53
C VAL A 51 19.97 -36.32 36.73
N ASN A 52 19.37 -35.17 36.44
CA ASN A 52 18.13 -35.08 35.68
C ASN A 52 18.29 -35.56 34.23
N ILE A 53 19.41 -35.25 33.60
CA ILE A 53 19.74 -35.75 32.26
C ILE A 53 19.87 -37.28 32.30
N LEU A 54 20.57 -37.86 33.28
CA LEU A 54 20.69 -39.32 33.44
C LEU A 54 19.33 -39.99 33.66
N VAL A 55 18.48 -39.37 34.49
CA VAL A 55 17.10 -39.83 34.72
C VAL A 55 16.28 -39.75 33.43
N ALA A 56 16.45 -38.70 32.63
CA ALA A 56 15.79 -38.57 31.33
C ALA A 56 16.21 -39.70 30.36
N TYR A 57 17.50 -40.08 30.33
CA TYR A 57 17.96 -41.22 29.54
C TYR A 57 17.40 -42.56 30.06
N ARG A 58 17.28 -42.72 31.37
CA ARG A 58 16.73 -43.94 31.97
C ARG A 58 15.24 -44.13 31.66
N HIS A 59 14.46 -43.06 31.72
CA HIS A 59 13.01 -43.11 31.50
C HIS A 59 12.60 -42.85 30.05
N ASP A 60 13.56 -42.54 29.19
CA ASP A 60 13.40 -42.20 27.78
C ASP A 60 12.24 -41.23 27.50
N HIS A 61 12.19 -40.13 28.26
CA HIS A 61 11.09 -39.17 28.15
C HIS A 61 11.56 -37.73 27.98
N ASP A 62 11.12 -37.10 26.90
CA ASP A 62 11.55 -35.75 26.50
C ASP A 62 11.17 -34.67 27.52
N ALA A 63 10.07 -34.83 28.25
CA ALA A 63 9.68 -33.83 29.27
C ALA A 63 10.68 -33.73 30.43
N ILE A 64 11.35 -34.83 30.80
CA ILE A 64 12.37 -34.83 31.86
C ILE A 64 13.63 -34.12 31.34
N ALA A 65 14.04 -34.43 30.11
CA ALA A 65 15.16 -33.74 29.45
C ALA A 65 14.87 -32.23 29.29
N ALA A 66 13.68 -31.85 28.83
CA ALA A 66 13.26 -30.46 28.69
C ALA A 66 13.32 -29.69 30.02
N GLN A 67 12.93 -30.32 31.13
CA GLN A 67 13.06 -29.72 32.45
C GLN A 67 14.53 -29.45 32.81
N SER A 68 15.42 -30.42 32.57
CA SER A 68 16.86 -30.25 32.84
C SER A 68 17.44 -29.06 32.06
N THR A 69 16.97 -28.88 30.83
CA THR A 69 17.37 -27.79 29.95
C THR A 69 16.93 -26.42 30.41
N LEU A 70 15.65 -26.25 30.75
CA LEU A 70 15.13 -24.95 31.21
C LEU A 70 15.80 -24.53 32.52
N VAL A 71 16.06 -25.50 33.40
CA VAL A 71 16.81 -25.25 34.63
C VAL A 71 18.26 -24.88 34.33
N LEU A 72 18.91 -25.53 33.37
CA LEU A 72 20.29 -25.20 32.98
C LEU A 72 20.41 -23.78 32.41
N LEU A 73 19.44 -23.32 31.62
CA LEU A 73 19.39 -21.93 31.16
C LEU A 73 19.18 -20.95 32.32
N ALA A 74 18.31 -21.29 33.26
CA ALA A 74 18.09 -20.47 34.46
C ALA A 74 19.34 -20.39 35.36
N ILE A 75 20.08 -21.48 35.54
CA ILE A 75 21.37 -21.48 36.25
C ILE A 75 22.40 -20.65 35.48
N GLY A 76 22.39 -20.74 34.14
CA GLY A 76 23.29 -19.94 33.30
C GLY A 76 23.09 -18.44 33.46
N SER A 77 21.83 -17.99 33.62
CA SER A 77 21.49 -16.60 33.92
C SER A 77 22.09 -16.07 35.22
N THR A 78 22.35 -16.96 36.18
CA THR A 78 22.79 -16.61 37.52
C THR A 78 24.30 -16.72 37.69
N ALA A 79 24.98 -17.33 36.71
CA ALA A 79 26.44 -17.34 36.65
C ALA A 79 27.07 -15.93 36.60
N GLY A 80 26.26 -14.92 36.25
CA GLY A 80 26.69 -13.53 36.23
C GLY A 80 27.19 -13.01 37.58
N THR A 81 26.69 -13.52 38.71
CA THR A 81 27.13 -13.06 40.04
C THR A 81 28.63 -13.27 40.26
N GLU A 82 29.18 -14.36 39.74
CA GLU A 82 30.59 -14.74 39.92
C GLU A 82 31.45 -14.37 38.70
N PHE A 83 30.87 -14.41 37.50
CA PHE A 83 31.62 -14.37 36.24
C PHE A 83 31.21 -13.22 35.31
N GLY A 84 30.33 -12.32 35.75
CA GLY A 84 29.85 -11.17 34.99
C GLY A 84 29.10 -11.56 33.71
N GLU A 85 28.98 -10.60 32.79
CA GLU A 85 28.27 -10.77 31.51
C GLU A 85 28.83 -11.93 30.66
N LEU A 86 30.16 -12.08 30.65
CA LEU A 86 30.84 -13.16 29.94
C LEU A 86 30.47 -14.53 30.52
N GLY A 87 30.33 -14.63 31.84
CA GLY A 87 29.82 -15.81 32.53
C GLY A 87 28.43 -16.22 32.07
N VAL A 88 27.51 -15.26 32.01
CA VAL A 88 26.14 -15.46 31.52
C VAL A 88 26.17 -15.97 30.07
N ALA A 89 26.91 -15.28 29.19
CA ALA A 89 27.00 -15.63 27.78
C ALA A 89 27.57 -17.04 27.56
N VAL A 90 28.68 -17.38 28.23
CA VAL A 90 29.31 -18.71 28.13
C VAL A 90 28.37 -19.79 28.65
N MET A 91 27.68 -19.56 29.77
CA MET A 91 26.77 -20.55 30.33
C MET A 91 25.51 -20.75 29.48
N ILE A 92 24.96 -19.69 28.88
CA ILE A 92 23.87 -19.82 27.89
C ILE A 92 24.34 -20.65 26.69
N LEU A 93 25.57 -20.43 26.20
CA LEU A 93 26.13 -21.20 25.09
C LEU A 93 26.31 -22.68 25.48
N ILE A 94 26.88 -22.98 26.65
CA ILE A 94 27.04 -24.34 27.16
C ILE A 94 25.67 -25.02 27.31
N ALA A 95 24.69 -24.33 27.90
CA ALA A 95 23.33 -24.83 28.05
C ALA A 95 22.71 -25.20 26.69
N THR A 96 22.92 -24.33 25.70
CA THR A 96 22.44 -24.53 24.32
C THR A 96 23.13 -25.72 23.64
N ILE A 97 24.45 -25.89 23.83
CA ILE A 97 25.21 -27.04 23.32
C ILE A 97 24.70 -28.35 23.92
N ILE A 98 24.53 -28.39 25.25
CA ILE A 98 24.05 -29.59 25.96
C ILE A 98 22.65 -29.94 25.48
N LEU A 99 21.76 -28.96 25.38
CA LEU A 99 20.39 -29.12 24.90
C LEU A 99 20.33 -29.72 23.49
N HIS A 100 21.03 -29.10 22.54
CA HIS A 100 21.05 -29.61 21.18
C HIS A 100 21.76 -30.96 21.07
N GLY A 101 22.79 -31.20 21.89
CA GLY A 101 23.45 -32.50 22.00
C GLY A 101 22.49 -33.60 22.46
N ILE A 102 21.67 -33.34 23.49
CA ILE A 102 20.65 -34.28 23.96
C ILE A 102 19.58 -34.50 22.87
N ALA A 103 19.15 -33.45 22.18
CA ALA A 103 18.19 -33.55 21.08
C ALA A 103 18.71 -34.43 19.93
N ILE A 104 19.98 -34.27 19.54
CA ILE A 104 20.66 -35.11 18.54
C ILE A 104 20.72 -36.56 19.02
N ASN A 105 21.21 -36.80 20.23
CA ASN A 105 21.38 -38.16 20.75
C ASN A 105 20.05 -38.92 20.88
N ARG A 106 18.96 -38.22 21.19
CA ARG A 106 17.62 -38.81 21.35
C ARG A 106 16.78 -38.78 20.07
N GLU A 107 17.30 -38.21 18.98
CA GLU A 107 16.53 -37.91 17.76
C GLU A 107 15.19 -37.18 18.03
N SER A 108 15.16 -36.33 19.06
CA SER A 108 13.93 -35.70 19.54
C SER A 108 13.66 -34.35 18.88
N GLY A 109 12.61 -34.30 18.06
CA GLY A 109 12.08 -33.04 17.52
C GLY A 109 11.50 -32.12 18.60
N ASN A 110 10.99 -32.67 19.72
CA ASN A 110 10.50 -31.88 20.85
C ASN A 110 11.64 -31.04 21.46
N LEU A 111 12.75 -31.70 21.81
CA LEU A 111 13.90 -31.05 22.43
C LEU A 111 14.61 -30.09 21.47
N ALA A 112 14.72 -30.46 20.19
CA ALA A 112 15.25 -29.57 19.16
C ALA A 112 14.39 -28.30 19.05
N SER A 113 13.06 -28.44 18.94
CA SER A 113 12.15 -27.29 18.82
C SER A 113 12.19 -26.39 20.05
N LEU A 114 12.24 -26.98 21.26
CA LEU A 114 12.34 -26.25 22.51
C LEU A 114 13.65 -25.48 22.59
N GLY A 115 14.78 -26.11 22.22
CA GLY A 115 16.07 -25.45 22.29
C GLY A 115 16.27 -24.31 21.31
N ILE A 116 15.72 -24.43 20.10
CA ILE A 116 15.68 -23.32 19.15
C ILE A 116 14.90 -22.13 19.73
N ALA A 117 13.73 -22.39 20.31
CA ALA A 117 12.89 -21.33 20.86
C ALA A 117 13.49 -20.72 22.14
N SER A 118 13.89 -21.55 23.11
CA SER A 118 14.32 -21.10 24.43
C SER A 118 15.65 -20.36 24.40
N SER A 119 16.62 -20.80 23.59
CA SER A 119 17.96 -20.20 23.58
C SER A 119 17.95 -18.74 23.13
N ASN A 120 17.31 -18.42 22.00
CA ASN A 120 17.19 -17.04 21.55
C ASN A 120 16.28 -16.19 22.46
N LEU A 121 15.20 -16.76 23.01
CA LEU A 121 14.34 -16.06 23.96
C LEU A 121 15.09 -15.67 25.23
N TRP A 122 15.96 -16.56 25.72
CA TRP A 122 16.82 -16.28 26.86
C TRP A 122 17.82 -15.17 26.57
N ILE A 123 18.48 -15.20 25.42
CA ILE A 123 19.39 -14.11 24.99
C ILE A 123 18.62 -12.79 24.91
N GLY A 124 17.44 -12.78 24.29
CA GLY A 124 16.58 -11.60 24.21
C GLY A 124 16.18 -11.04 25.56
N MET A 125 15.87 -11.90 26.53
CA MET A 125 15.58 -11.49 27.92
C MET A 125 16.78 -10.76 28.54
N HIS A 126 17.97 -11.33 28.43
CA HIS A 126 19.21 -10.73 28.95
C HIS A 126 19.62 -9.44 28.23
N ALA A 127 19.15 -9.23 27.01
CA ALA A 127 19.43 -8.02 26.24
C ALA A 127 18.54 -6.83 26.66
N ILE A 128 17.28 -7.07 27.04
CA ILE A 128 16.32 -5.99 27.32
C ILE A 128 16.03 -5.77 28.81
N THR A 129 16.28 -6.78 29.64
CA THR A 129 15.87 -6.74 31.06
C THR A 129 17.02 -6.20 31.90
N PRO A 130 16.80 -5.16 32.73
CA PRO A 130 17.81 -4.74 33.69
C PRO A 130 18.07 -5.83 34.73
N GLN A 131 19.10 -5.65 35.55
CA GLN A 131 19.39 -6.59 36.64
C GLN A 131 18.15 -6.80 37.54
N PHE A 132 17.80 -8.07 37.77
CA PHE A 132 16.70 -8.43 38.67
C PHE A 132 17.04 -9.66 39.51
N SER A 133 16.38 -9.79 40.66
CA SER A 133 16.53 -10.92 41.57
C SER A 133 15.33 -11.87 41.50
N ALA A 134 15.61 -13.18 41.54
CA ALA A 134 14.64 -14.26 41.63
C ALA A 134 14.97 -15.12 42.86
N GLY A 135 14.50 -14.69 44.04
CA GLY A 135 14.95 -15.29 45.31
C GLY A 135 16.42 -14.92 45.60
N PRO A 136 17.31 -15.88 45.92
CA PRO A 136 18.74 -15.60 46.11
C PRO A 136 19.51 -15.40 44.80
N LEU A 137 18.91 -15.74 43.67
CA LEU A 137 19.55 -15.73 42.36
C LEU A 137 19.48 -14.33 41.74
N GLN A 138 20.62 -13.78 41.32
CA GLN A 138 20.65 -12.53 40.55
C GLN A 138 20.85 -12.82 39.07
N VAL A 139 20.04 -12.18 38.23
CA VAL A 139 20.12 -12.27 36.77
C VAL A 139 20.69 -10.95 36.26
N LEU A 140 21.83 -11.03 35.57
CA LEU A 140 22.52 -9.86 35.00
C LEU A 140 22.13 -9.64 33.53
N PRO A 141 22.03 -8.39 33.05
CA PRO A 141 21.95 -8.09 31.63
C PRO A 141 23.26 -8.45 30.90
N ILE A 142 23.20 -8.53 29.56
CA ILE A 142 24.39 -8.51 28.70
C ILE A 142 24.40 -7.13 28.03
N GLU A 143 25.30 -6.26 28.48
CA GLU A 143 25.40 -4.87 28.05
C GLU A 143 26.41 -4.71 26.90
N ASP A 144 27.49 -5.50 26.90
CA ASP A 144 28.50 -5.43 25.84
C ASP A 144 27.91 -5.82 24.46
N PRO A 145 27.84 -4.89 23.49
CA PRO A 145 27.18 -5.15 22.22
C PRO A 145 27.87 -6.27 21.44
N LEU A 146 29.20 -6.30 21.42
CA LEU A 146 29.98 -7.28 20.68
C LEU A 146 29.76 -8.70 21.24
N LEU A 147 29.77 -8.86 22.57
CA LEU A 147 29.48 -10.11 23.25
C LEU A 147 28.08 -10.62 22.93
N LEU A 148 27.07 -9.74 22.99
CA LEU A 148 25.69 -10.08 22.65
C LEU A 148 25.57 -10.49 21.16
N PHE A 149 26.23 -9.74 20.27
CA PHE A 149 26.26 -10.01 18.82
C PHE A 149 26.86 -11.40 18.55
N LEU A 150 28.03 -11.70 19.12
CA LEU A 150 28.74 -12.96 18.93
C LEU A 150 27.98 -14.14 19.56
N LEU A 151 27.43 -13.97 20.76
CA LEU A 151 26.62 -15.00 21.42
C LEU A 151 25.42 -15.36 20.56
N LEU A 152 24.65 -14.35 20.12
CA LEU A 152 23.48 -14.58 19.30
C LEU A 152 23.86 -15.14 17.92
N MET A 153 25.01 -14.77 17.34
CA MET A 153 25.51 -15.36 16.11
C MET A 153 25.74 -16.87 16.23
N VAL A 154 26.47 -17.30 17.27
CA VAL A 154 26.80 -18.70 17.48
C VAL A 154 25.54 -19.52 17.79
N VAL A 155 24.72 -19.04 18.72
CA VAL A 155 23.49 -19.72 19.12
C VAL A 155 22.49 -19.80 17.97
N THR A 156 22.31 -18.73 17.20
CA THR A 156 21.46 -18.74 16.00
C THR A 156 21.98 -19.70 14.94
N SER A 157 23.29 -19.81 14.75
CA SER A 157 23.87 -20.80 13.81
C SER A 157 23.56 -22.24 14.24
N MET A 158 23.66 -22.53 15.53
CA MET A 158 23.29 -23.83 16.08
C MET A 158 21.79 -24.09 15.92
N ASN A 159 20.95 -23.09 16.21
CA ASN A 159 19.50 -23.15 16.03
C ASN A 159 19.12 -23.43 14.58
N ALA A 160 19.75 -22.72 13.64
CA ALA A 160 19.57 -22.91 12.21
C ALA A 160 19.95 -24.34 11.80
N TYR A 161 21.10 -24.86 12.27
CA TYR A 161 21.51 -26.24 12.04
C TYR A 161 20.49 -27.25 12.57
N MET A 162 20.06 -27.11 13.83
CA MET A 162 19.10 -28.01 14.45
C MET A 162 17.74 -27.98 13.74
N ALA A 163 17.30 -26.80 13.31
CA ALA A 163 16.08 -26.66 12.52
C ALA A 163 16.19 -27.39 11.17
N THR A 164 17.38 -27.45 10.55
CA THR A 164 17.56 -28.25 9.32
C THR A 164 17.46 -29.75 9.59
N VAL A 165 18.18 -30.23 10.60
CA VAL A 165 18.28 -31.65 10.94
C VAL A 165 16.92 -32.22 11.33
N PHE A 166 16.18 -31.49 12.16
CA PHE A 166 14.92 -31.95 12.75
C PHE A 166 13.67 -31.48 11.99
N SER A 167 13.81 -30.81 10.85
CA SER A 167 12.69 -30.20 10.10
C SER A 167 11.50 -31.12 9.83
N LYS A 168 11.73 -32.43 9.72
CA LYS A 168 10.71 -33.46 9.43
C LYS A 168 10.18 -34.18 10.67
N ASN A 169 10.75 -33.92 11.85
CA ASN A 169 10.38 -34.61 13.08
C ASN A 169 9.12 -33.97 13.69
N GLU A 170 8.32 -34.78 14.36
CA GLU A 170 7.20 -34.26 15.16
C GLU A 170 7.72 -33.48 16.37
N ASN A 171 6.95 -32.47 16.78
CA ASN A 171 7.27 -31.67 17.96
C ASN A 171 6.01 -31.16 18.67
N TRP A 172 6.18 -30.76 19.93
CA TRP A 172 5.11 -30.23 20.78
C TRP A 172 4.49 -28.94 20.23
N PHE A 173 5.29 -28.02 19.70
CA PHE A 173 4.74 -26.74 19.23
C PHE A 173 3.83 -26.91 18.01
N SER A 174 4.25 -27.70 17.02
CA SER A 174 3.42 -28.05 15.87
C SER A 174 2.11 -28.73 16.27
N LYS A 175 2.15 -29.64 17.26
CA LYS A 175 0.94 -30.28 17.82
C LYS A 175 0.07 -29.27 18.57
N GLY A 176 0.66 -28.32 19.29
CA GLY A 176 -0.06 -27.23 19.96
C GLY A 176 -0.86 -26.39 18.97
N PHE A 177 -0.25 -25.98 17.86
CA PHE A 177 -0.95 -25.26 16.79
C PHE A 177 -2.08 -26.09 16.16
N GLU A 178 -1.85 -27.39 15.96
CA GLU A 178 -2.87 -28.32 15.45
C GLU A 178 -4.08 -28.40 16.41
N THR A 179 -3.83 -28.49 17.72
CA THR A 179 -4.89 -28.53 18.74
C THR A 179 -5.66 -27.22 18.87
N LEU A 180 -5.03 -26.07 18.55
CA LEU A 180 -5.68 -24.75 18.54
C LEU A 180 -6.46 -24.49 17.25
N GLY A 181 -6.48 -25.44 16.30
CA GLY A 181 -7.14 -25.27 14.99
C GLY A 181 -6.36 -24.37 14.02
N LEU A 182 -5.10 -24.04 14.32
CA LEU A 182 -4.25 -23.15 13.52
C LEU A 182 -3.45 -23.89 12.43
N GLY A 183 -3.76 -25.17 12.21
CA GLY A 183 -3.04 -26.07 11.31
C GLY A 183 -1.81 -26.72 11.95
N LYS A 184 -1.11 -27.56 11.19
CA LYS A 184 0.09 -28.30 11.65
C LYS A 184 1.36 -27.78 10.94
N PRO A 185 1.87 -26.60 11.32
CA PRO A 185 3.12 -26.08 10.76
C PRO A 185 4.28 -27.04 11.05
N GLY A 186 5.29 -27.11 10.16
CA GLY A 186 6.48 -27.92 10.39
C GLY A 186 7.36 -27.36 11.52
N LEU A 187 8.24 -28.20 12.09
CA LEU A 187 9.12 -27.83 13.20
C LEU A 187 9.89 -26.54 12.90
N TRP A 188 10.53 -26.49 11.72
CA TRP A 188 11.30 -25.33 11.27
C TRP A 188 10.51 -24.03 11.38
N GLY A 189 9.24 -24.03 10.95
CA GLY A 189 8.40 -22.84 10.94
C GLY A 189 8.11 -22.33 12.35
N VAL A 190 7.62 -23.18 13.24
CA VAL A 190 7.19 -22.73 14.58
C VAL A 190 8.37 -22.40 15.48
N SER A 191 9.39 -23.26 15.51
CA SER A 191 10.49 -23.09 16.46
C SER A 191 11.33 -21.86 16.13
N ILE A 192 11.58 -21.60 14.84
CA ILE A 192 12.29 -20.39 14.42
C ILE A 192 11.43 -19.16 14.65
N SER A 193 10.12 -19.18 14.35
CA SER A 193 9.26 -18.04 14.65
C SER A 193 9.26 -17.67 16.14
N LEU A 194 9.23 -18.66 17.04
CA LEU A 194 9.36 -18.41 18.48
C LEU A 194 10.77 -17.91 18.87
N GLY A 195 11.82 -18.51 18.33
CA GLY A 195 13.20 -18.07 18.57
C GLY A 195 13.49 -16.67 17.98
N MET A 196 12.81 -16.28 16.92
CA MET A 196 12.93 -14.94 16.31
C MET A 196 12.40 -13.85 17.23
N VAL A 197 11.40 -14.13 18.10
CA VAL A 197 10.94 -13.16 19.10
C VAL A 197 12.11 -12.76 20.00
N GLY A 198 12.82 -13.74 20.56
CA GLY A 198 14.00 -13.49 21.39
C GLY A 198 15.14 -12.78 20.65
N ALA A 199 15.40 -13.19 19.41
CA ALA A 199 16.43 -12.55 18.61
C ALA A 199 16.10 -11.07 18.32
N VAL A 200 14.83 -10.76 18.00
CA VAL A 200 14.37 -9.38 17.77
C VAL A 200 14.49 -8.53 19.03
N LEU A 201 14.23 -9.08 20.22
CA LEU A 201 14.47 -8.37 21.49
C LEU A 201 15.95 -8.00 21.66
N ALA A 202 16.87 -8.90 21.31
CA ALA A 202 18.31 -8.62 21.33
C ALA A 202 18.76 -7.60 20.27
N VAL A 203 18.09 -7.56 19.11
CA VAL A 203 18.33 -6.51 18.12
C VAL A 203 17.81 -5.16 18.63
N ALA A 204 16.63 -5.16 19.26
CA ALA A 204 15.98 -3.95 19.76
C ALA A 204 16.74 -3.27 20.90
N SER A 205 17.49 -4.02 21.72
CA SER A 205 18.24 -3.45 22.85
C SER A 205 19.36 -2.51 22.44
N ASN A 206 19.89 -2.66 21.23
CA ASN A 206 20.98 -1.85 20.67
C ASN A 206 20.57 -1.15 19.37
N ARG A 207 19.26 -0.86 19.23
CA ARG A 207 18.70 -0.30 17.98
C ARG A 207 19.25 1.08 17.61
N GLU A 208 19.80 1.81 18.59
CA GLU A 208 20.40 3.14 18.39
C GLU A 208 21.66 3.09 17.49
N ASP A 209 22.37 1.95 17.46
CA ASP A 209 23.40 1.69 16.46
C ASP A 209 22.77 0.97 15.26
N LEU A 210 22.51 1.74 14.19
CA LEU A 210 21.93 1.24 12.96
C LEU A 210 22.75 0.10 12.34
N GLY A 211 24.08 0.20 12.39
CA GLY A 211 24.98 -0.82 11.86
C GLY A 211 24.85 -2.12 12.61
N TYR A 212 24.82 -2.04 13.94
CA TYR A 212 24.59 -3.20 14.81
C TYR A 212 23.26 -3.88 14.48
N ALA A 213 22.17 -3.10 14.48
CA ALA A 213 20.83 -3.63 14.31
C ALA A 213 20.64 -4.30 12.95
N LEU A 214 21.06 -3.63 11.87
CA LEU A 214 21.00 -4.17 10.51
C LEU A 214 21.95 -5.37 10.33
N GLY A 215 23.10 -5.37 11.01
CA GLY A 215 24.05 -6.48 11.00
C GLY A 215 23.45 -7.74 11.59
N MET A 216 22.74 -7.60 12.71
CA MET A 216 22.03 -8.70 13.36
C MET A 216 20.86 -9.22 12.53
N VAL A 217 20.04 -8.34 11.96
CA VAL A 217 18.94 -8.73 11.06
C VAL A 217 19.50 -9.47 9.84
N THR A 218 20.60 -8.99 9.28
CA THR A 218 21.29 -9.62 8.15
C THR A 218 21.80 -11.01 8.51
N PHE A 219 22.42 -11.16 9.69
CA PHE A 219 22.89 -12.46 10.16
C PHE A 219 21.75 -13.45 10.37
N LEU A 220 20.68 -13.03 11.05
CA LEU A 220 19.48 -13.85 11.28
C LEU A 220 18.86 -14.29 9.94
N GLY A 221 18.75 -13.36 8.99
CA GLY A 221 18.31 -13.64 7.63
C GLY A 221 19.19 -14.65 6.90
N GLY A 222 20.52 -14.53 7.04
CA GLY A 222 21.48 -15.46 6.46
C GLY A 222 21.41 -16.86 7.07
N ALA A 223 21.40 -16.97 8.40
CA ALA A 223 21.37 -18.24 9.12
C ALA A 223 20.03 -18.96 8.92
N PHE A 224 18.90 -18.30 9.20
CA PHE A 224 17.59 -18.92 9.06
C PHE A 224 17.17 -19.07 7.60
N GLY A 225 17.42 -18.07 6.74
CA GLY A 225 17.19 -18.19 5.30
C GLY A 225 18.03 -19.31 4.67
N GLY A 226 19.29 -19.45 5.10
CA GLY A 226 20.14 -20.58 4.72
C GLY A 226 19.57 -21.92 5.17
N SER A 227 19.16 -22.03 6.44
CA SER A 227 18.53 -23.26 6.95
C SER A 227 17.25 -23.63 6.19
N TYR A 228 16.43 -22.64 5.84
CA TYR A 228 15.22 -22.84 5.05
C TYR A 228 15.51 -23.47 3.69
N LEU A 229 16.51 -22.96 2.97
CA LEU A 229 16.92 -23.51 1.67
C LEU A 229 17.30 -24.99 1.78
N VAL A 230 18.01 -25.37 2.84
CA VAL A 230 18.39 -26.77 3.09
C VAL A 230 17.15 -27.63 3.37
N VAL A 231 16.21 -27.14 4.19
CA VAL A 231 14.93 -27.83 4.45
C VAL A 231 14.12 -28.02 3.17
N ARG A 232 14.22 -27.08 2.22
CA ARG A 232 13.57 -27.16 0.90
C ARG A 232 14.33 -28.00 -0.14
N GLY A 233 15.42 -28.64 0.24
CA GLY A 233 16.14 -29.61 -0.60
C GLY A 233 17.38 -29.05 -1.30
N VAL A 234 17.81 -27.82 -1.02
CA VAL A 234 19.09 -27.31 -1.50
C VAL A 234 20.23 -28.02 -0.76
N GLN A 235 21.27 -28.43 -1.48
CA GLN A 235 22.43 -29.10 -0.89
C GLN A 235 23.06 -28.21 0.21
N SER A 236 23.15 -28.74 1.44
CA SER A 236 23.69 -28.02 2.61
C SER A 236 25.03 -27.34 2.30
N ARG A 237 25.97 -28.06 1.68
CA ARG A 237 27.30 -27.53 1.32
C ARG A 237 27.26 -26.31 0.39
N ARG A 238 26.24 -26.18 -0.46
CA ARG A 238 26.08 -25.02 -1.37
C ARG A 238 25.65 -23.76 -0.63
N VAL A 239 24.98 -23.92 0.52
CA VAL A 239 24.46 -22.82 1.34
C VAL A 239 25.41 -22.52 2.52
N SER A 240 25.81 -23.53 3.28
CA SER A 240 26.60 -23.37 4.50
C SER A 240 28.02 -22.89 4.24
N LYS A 241 28.68 -23.34 3.16
CA LYS A 241 30.06 -22.91 2.85
C LYS A 241 30.20 -21.39 2.69
N PRO A 242 29.48 -20.73 1.76
CA PRO A 242 29.62 -19.29 1.59
C PRO A 242 29.23 -18.55 2.88
N LEU A 243 28.17 -18.96 3.58
CA LEU A 243 27.78 -18.34 4.85
C LEU A 243 28.85 -18.48 5.93
N LEU A 244 29.46 -19.66 6.10
CA LEU A 244 30.51 -19.90 7.11
C LEU A 244 31.80 -19.14 6.79
N ILE A 245 32.23 -19.12 5.52
CA ILE A 245 33.41 -18.37 5.09
C ILE A 245 33.20 -16.88 5.36
N THR A 246 32.06 -16.34 4.94
CA THR A 246 31.71 -14.94 5.16
C THR A 246 31.56 -14.62 6.63
N ALA A 247 30.84 -15.44 7.41
CA ALA A 247 30.67 -15.21 8.85
C ALA A 247 32.01 -15.23 9.58
N THR A 248 32.92 -16.17 9.27
CA THR A 248 34.25 -16.23 9.89
C THR A 248 35.06 -14.96 9.59
N PHE A 249 35.06 -14.53 8.33
CA PHE A 249 35.73 -13.29 7.93
C PHE A 249 35.12 -12.07 8.64
N LEU A 250 33.80 -11.95 8.64
CA LEU A 250 33.12 -10.81 9.25
C LEU A 250 33.23 -10.80 10.77
N THR A 251 33.28 -11.96 11.44
CA THR A 251 33.62 -12.04 12.87
C THR A 251 35.02 -11.49 13.13
N LEU A 252 36.00 -11.78 12.28
CA LEU A 252 37.34 -11.18 12.42
C LEU A 252 37.30 -9.66 12.25
N VAL A 253 36.48 -9.14 11.33
CA VAL A 253 36.26 -7.70 11.17
C VAL A 253 35.68 -7.10 12.46
N LEU A 254 34.62 -7.68 13.03
CA LEU A 254 34.00 -7.24 14.28
C LEU A 254 34.98 -7.22 15.47
N LEU A 255 35.83 -8.25 15.59
CA LEU A 255 36.84 -8.34 16.66
C LEU A 255 37.96 -7.28 16.54
N ASN A 256 38.09 -6.63 15.38
CA ASN A 256 39.13 -5.63 15.10
C ASN A 256 38.53 -4.25 14.83
N ASP A 257 37.38 -3.93 15.43
CA ASP A 257 36.62 -2.72 15.11
C ASP A 257 37.44 -1.42 15.17
N GLY A 258 38.23 -1.23 16.22
CA GLY A 258 39.09 -0.05 16.35
C GLY A 258 40.14 0.10 15.23
N TYR A 259 40.60 -1.00 14.63
CA TYR A 259 41.50 -0.94 13.47
C TYR A 259 40.75 -0.63 12.17
N VAL A 260 39.57 -1.22 12.02
CA VAL A 260 38.70 -1.04 10.84
C VAL A 260 38.23 0.40 10.75
N ASP A 261 37.75 0.96 11.85
CA ASP A 261 37.31 2.36 11.92
C ASP A 261 38.47 3.32 11.62
N ALA A 262 39.64 3.10 12.23
CA ALA A 262 40.82 3.92 11.99
C ALA A 262 41.33 3.87 10.53
N SER A 263 41.16 2.74 9.84
CA SER A 263 41.67 2.55 8.47
C SER A 263 40.66 2.95 7.39
N LEU A 264 39.37 2.69 7.60
CA LEU A 264 38.33 2.84 6.58
C LEU A 264 37.33 3.96 6.89
N GLY A 265 37.32 4.48 8.13
CA GLY A 265 36.37 5.49 8.59
C GLY A 265 34.93 4.98 8.64
N VAL A 266 34.73 3.67 8.79
CA VAL A 266 33.42 3.01 8.79
C VAL A 266 33.40 1.94 9.87
N SER A 267 32.33 1.91 10.66
CA SER A 267 32.08 0.87 11.67
C SER A 267 32.11 -0.54 11.08
N SER A 268 32.67 -1.50 11.83
CA SER A 268 32.67 -2.91 11.45
C SER A 268 31.27 -3.48 11.27
N TYR A 269 30.27 -2.96 11.99
CA TYR A 269 28.89 -3.40 11.85
C TYR A 269 28.27 -2.99 10.50
N HIS A 270 28.64 -1.83 9.95
CA HIS A 270 28.23 -1.42 8.61
C HIS A 270 28.85 -2.34 7.54
N ILE A 271 30.13 -2.69 7.69
CA ILE A 271 30.81 -3.64 6.79
C ILE A 271 30.16 -5.03 6.88
N PHE A 272 29.87 -5.49 8.11
CA PHE A 272 29.17 -6.74 8.37
C PHE A 272 27.82 -6.78 7.64
N THR A 273 27.03 -5.72 7.81
CA THR A 273 25.71 -5.58 7.18
C THR A 273 25.81 -5.65 5.67
N ALA A 274 26.66 -4.82 5.06
CA ALA A 274 26.75 -4.72 3.60
C ALA A 274 27.21 -6.04 2.96
N ILE A 275 28.32 -6.61 3.43
CA ILE A 275 28.87 -7.85 2.88
C ILE A 275 27.95 -9.03 3.20
N GLY A 276 27.44 -9.11 4.43
CA GLY A 276 26.51 -10.17 4.86
C GLY A 276 25.23 -10.17 4.03
N ALA A 277 24.67 -8.99 3.73
CA ALA A 277 23.47 -8.84 2.94
C ALA A 277 23.72 -9.27 1.49
N ILE A 278 24.82 -8.82 0.88
CA ILE A 278 25.20 -9.22 -0.49
C ILE A 278 25.31 -10.74 -0.60
N VAL A 279 26.00 -11.39 0.33
CA VAL A 279 26.17 -12.85 0.30
C VAL A 279 24.86 -13.58 0.53
N THR A 280 24.06 -13.15 1.52
CA THR A 280 22.76 -13.73 1.83
C THR A 280 21.80 -13.62 0.65
N VAL A 281 21.65 -12.43 0.08
CA VAL A 281 20.83 -12.17 -1.11
C VAL A 281 21.32 -12.99 -2.29
N SER A 282 22.63 -13.07 -2.51
CA SER A 282 23.21 -13.87 -3.61
C SER A 282 22.85 -15.35 -3.49
N ILE A 283 22.91 -15.92 -2.29
CA ILE A 283 22.53 -17.32 -2.04
C ILE A 283 21.03 -17.53 -2.29
N ILE A 284 20.18 -16.65 -1.76
CA ILE A 284 18.73 -16.74 -1.94
C ILE A 284 18.34 -16.59 -3.41
N LEU A 285 18.92 -15.62 -4.14
CA LEU A 285 18.66 -15.41 -5.55
C LEU A 285 19.15 -16.58 -6.41
N ARG A 286 20.30 -17.18 -6.06
CA ARG A 286 20.83 -18.34 -6.77
C ARG A 286 19.92 -19.55 -6.65
N ASP A 287 19.36 -19.79 -5.47
CA ASP A 287 18.52 -20.96 -5.18
C ASP A 287 17.02 -20.59 -5.06
N GLN A 288 16.61 -19.47 -5.68
CA GLN A 288 15.27 -18.87 -5.53
C GLN A 288 14.13 -19.82 -5.90
N SER A 289 14.34 -20.75 -6.83
CA SER A 289 13.33 -21.72 -7.29
C SER A 289 12.92 -22.70 -6.18
N SER A 290 13.74 -22.86 -5.14
CA SER A 290 13.44 -23.72 -3.98
C SER A 290 12.56 -23.01 -2.94
N VAL A 291 12.41 -21.69 -3.05
CA VAL A 291 11.62 -20.84 -2.16
C VAL A 291 10.22 -20.65 -2.75
N SER A 292 9.17 -20.81 -1.95
CA SER A 292 7.80 -20.54 -2.40
C SER A 292 7.53 -19.04 -2.43
N ASP A 293 6.64 -18.60 -3.32
CA ASP A 293 6.23 -17.18 -3.37
C ASP A 293 5.64 -16.71 -2.04
N ARG A 294 4.92 -17.60 -1.33
CA ARG A 294 4.38 -17.31 0.01
C ARG A 294 5.46 -16.90 0.99
N VAL A 295 6.56 -17.62 1.02
CA VAL A 295 7.67 -17.33 1.94
C VAL A 295 8.37 -16.02 1.56
N LEU A 296 8.52 -15.74 0.27
CA LEU A 296 9.14 -14.49 -0.19
C LEU A 296 8.31 -13.27 0.18
N TRP A 297 6.99 -13.31 -0.02
CA TRP A 297 6.16 -12.16 0.30
C TRP A 297 5.94 -11.97 1.80
N VAL A 298 5.76 -13.06 2.57
CA VAL A 298 5.73 -13.00 4.05
C VAL A 298 7.05 -12.49 4.60
N GLY A 299 8.18 -12.95 4.02
CA GLY A 299 9.52 -12.47 4.37
C GLY A 299 9.67 -10.97 4.11
N SER A 300 9.16 -10.46 2.99
CA SER A 300 9.18 -9.02 2.70
C SER A 300 8.39 -8.21 3.73
N VAL A 301 7.20 -8.67 4.14
CA VAL A 301 6.40 -8.00 5.18
C VAL A 301 7.12 -8.03 6.53
N ALA A 302 7.69 -9.17 6.90
CA ALA A 302 8.41 -9.32 8.17
C ALA A 302 9.68 -8.46 8.22
N VAL A 303 10.48 -8.45 7.14
CA VAL A 303 11.68 -7.60 7.05
C VAL A 303 11.30 -6.13 7.12
N LEU A 304 10.24 -5.71 6.42
CA LEU A 304 9.73 -4.34 6.51
C LEU A 304 9.34 -3.99 7.94
N ALA A 305 8.54 -4.84 8.61
CA ALA A 305 8.11 -4.59 9.99
C ALA A 305 9.31 -4.48 10.94
N ILE A 306 10.31 -5.36 10.79
CA ILE A 306 11.54 -5.32 11.58
C ILE A 306 12.29 -4.00 11.32
N LEU A 307 12.45 -3.57 10.07
CA LEU A 307 13.15 -2.33 9.74
C LEU A 307 12.42 -1.09 10.30
N VAL A 308 11.10 -1.01 10.14
CA VAL A 308 10.29 0.12 10.66
C VAL A 308 10.34 0.18 12.18
N LEU A 309 10.36 -0.97 12.88
CA LEU A 309 10.41 -1.01 14.34
C LEU A 309 11.80 -0.70 14.92
N LEU A 310 12.86 -0.99 14.15
CA LEU A 310 14.23 -0.93 14.65
C LEU A 310 14.98 0.34 14.25
N VAL A 311 14.72 0.93 13.09
CA VAL A 311 15.49 2.11 12.66
C VAL A 311 15.09 3.32 13.52
N PRO A 312 15.99 3.85 14.37
CA PRO A 312 15.69 4.99 15.21
C PRO A 312 15.63 6.25 14.32
N THR A 313 14.62 7.10 14.55
CA THR A 313 14.47 8.36 13.79
C THR A 313 14.56 9.60 14.68
N ASP A 314 14.92 9.46 15.95
CA ASP A 314 15.04 10.60 16.86
C ASP A 314 16.33 11.38 16.59
N SER A 315 16.14 12.57 16.02
CA SER A 315 17.17 13.56 15.72
C SER A 315 17.69 14.23 16.99
N LYS A 316 18.90 13.90 17.44
CA LYS A 316 19.71 14.84 18.25
C LYS A 316 21.19 14.97 17.85
N SER A 317 21.73 14.18 16.92
CA SER A 317 23.06 14.49 16.36
C SER A 317 23.34 14.05 14.92
N ASP A 318 22.52 13.19 14.30
CA ASP A 318 22.72 12.78 12.90
C ASP A 318 21.39 12.40 12.24
N GLY A 319 20.84 13.31 11.42
CA GLY A 319 19.45 13.29 10.93
C GLY A 319 19.13 12.31 9.78
N ASP A 320 19.81 11.17 9.66
CA ASP A 320 19.77 10.33 8.44
C ASP A 320 18.95 9.02 8.57
N GLY A 321 18.40 8.72 9.75
CA GLY A 321 17.70 7.44 10.01
C GLY A 321 16.50 7.17 9.09
N GLY A 322 15.64 8.17 8.88
CA GLY A 322 14.48 8.05 7.99
C GLY A 322 14.85 7.87 6.52
N PHE A 323 15.91 8.54 6.05
CA PHE A 323 16.43 8.38 4.69
C PHE A 323 17.03 6.98 4.50
N ALA A 324 17.84 6.50 5.45
CA ALA A 324 18.40 5.16 5.44
C ALA A 324 17.31 4.08 5.42
N LEU A 325 16.26 4.23 6.26
CA LEU A 325 15.10 3.33 6.28
C LEU A 325 14.44 3.24 4.89
N LEU A 326 14.08 4.39 4.32
CA LEU A 326 13.43 4.44 3.00
C LEU A 326 14.34 3.92 1.88
N GLY A 327 15.66 4.12 1.99
CA GLY A 327 16.64 3.54 1.07
C GLY A 327 16.67 2.01 1.12
N ILE A 328 16.68 1.42 2.31
CA ILE A 328 16.66 -0.05 2.48
C ILE A 328 15.31 -0.62 2.04
N LEU A 329 14.20 0.03 2.37
CA LEU A 329 12.87 -0.36 1.90
C LEU A 329 12.75 -0.26 0.38
N SER A 330 13.36 0.75 -0.25
CA SER A 330 13.47 0.84 -1.71
C SER A 330 14.14 -0.40 -2.31
N LEU A 331 15.27 -0.83 -1.74
CA LEU A 331 15.96 -2.04 -2.17
C LEU A 331 15.12 -3.30 -1.98
N LEU A 332 14.39 -3.41 -0.87
CA LEU A 332 13.45 -4.50 -0.62
C LEU A 332 12.38 -4.56 -1.72
N HIS A 333 11.74 -3.43 -2.04
CA HIS A 333 10.69 -3.40 -3.06
C HIS A 333 11.22 -3.65 -4.47
N ILE A 334 12.40 -3.12 -4.83
CA ILE A 334 13.08 -3.48 -6.08
C ILE A 334 13.33 -4.99 -6.12
N GLY A 335 13.79 -5.59 -5.03
CA GLY A 335 13.98 -7.04 -4.91
C GLY A 335 12.69 -7.82 -5.16
N THR A 336 11.58 -7.43 -4.52
CA THR A 336 10.28 -8.07 -4.75
C THR A 336 9.80 -7.90 -6.19
N ALA A 337 10.00 -6.72 -6.80
CA ALA A 337 9.62 -6.45 -8.18
C ALA A 337 10.41 -7.32 -9.17
N VAL A 338 11.73 -7.41 -9.00
CA VAL A 338 12.60 -8.25 -9.82
C VAL A 338 12.19 -9.71 -9.69
N LEU A 339 11.90 -10.19 -8.49
CA LEU A 339 11.43 -11.56 -8.26
C LEU A 339 10.05 -11.81 -8.84
N ALA A 340 9.13 -10.85 -8.72
CA ALA A 340 7.79 -10.93 -9.30
C ALA A 340 7.85 -11.14 -10.82
N VAL A 341 8.67 -10.34 -11.52
CA VAL A 341 8.87 -10.46 -12.96
C VAL A 341 9.62 -11.74 -13.34
N ARG A 342 10.73 -12.06 -12.65
CA ARG A 342 11.53 -13.26 -12.97
C ARG A 342 10.77 -14.57 -12.78
N ARG A 343 9.80 -14.60 -11.86
CA ARG A 343 9.04 -15.80 -11.49
C ARG A 343 7.65 -15.84 -12.10
N ASN A 344 7.21 -14.79 -12.79
CA ASN A 344 5.80 -14.60 -13.16
C ASN A 344 4.86 -14.81 -11.97
N SER A 345 5.22 -14.24 -10.81
CA SER A 345 4.48 -14.44 -9.56
C SER A 345 3.45 -13.35 -9.36
N SER A 346 2.18 -13.73 -9.42
CA SER A 346 1.07 -12.84 -9.09
C SER A 346 1.17 -12.38 -7.62
N SER A 347 1.37 -13.29 -6.67
CA SER A 347 1.44 -12.94 -5.24
C SER A 347 2.55 -11.92 -4.91
N LEU A 348 3.73 -12.04 -5.52
CA LEU A 348 4.81 -11.06 -5.32
C LEU A 348 4.48 -9.72 -5.99
N THR A 349 3.84 -9.75 -7.15
CA THR A 349 3.33 -8.54 -7.82
C THR A 349 2.34 -7.79 -6.91
N GLY A 350 1.43 -8.52 -6.25
CA GLY A 350 0.52 -7.97 -5.25
C GLY A 350 1.26 -7.26 -4.11
N VAL A 351 2.30 -7.88 -3.56
CA VAL A 351 3.08 -7.30 -2.47
C VAL A 351 3.92 -6.12 -2.92
N THR A 352 4.55 -6.16 -4.09
CA THR A 352 5.28 -5.00 -4.63
C THR A 352 4.38 -3.78 -4.82
N VAL A 353 3.12 -3.99 -5.23
CA VAL A 353 2.17 -2.90 -5.49
C VAL A 353 1.52 -2.38 -4.21
N ILE A 354 1.15 -3.25 -3.27
CA ILE A 354 0.34 -2.87 -2.09
C ILE A 354 1.22 -2.47 -0.91
N LEU A 355 2.29 -3.22 -0.67
CA LEU A 355 3.08 -3.11 0.55
C LEU A 355 3.60 -1.68 0.78
N PRO A 356 4.26 -1.01 -0.20
CA PRO A 356 4.85 0.33 0.00
C PRO A 356 3.88 1.39 0.52
N TRP A 357 2.60 1.28 0.16
CA TRP A 357 1.58 2.25 0.53
C TRP A 357 0.88 1.85 1.83
N SER A 358 0.55 0.57 1.96
CA SER A 358 -0.19 0.05 3.13
C SER A 358 0.58 0.20 4.44
N TRP A 359 1.91 0.03 4.42
CA TRP A 359 2.69 0.17 5.65
C TRP A 359 2.74 1.61 6.13
N ILE A 360 2.88 2.58 5.22
CA ILE A 360 2.91 4.01 5.57
C ILE A 360 1.56 4.44 6.16
N VAL A 361 0.45 4.01 5.53
CA VAL A 361 -0.89 4.29 6.08
C VAL A 361 -1.03 3.66 7.47
N THR A 362 -0.58 2.42 7.65
CA THR A 362 -0.67 1.73 8.95
C THR A 362 0.15 2.43 10.02
N GLU A 363 1.40 2.77 9.71
CA GLU A 363 2.30 3.48 10.60
C GLU A 363 1.71 4.83 10.99
N LYS A 364 1.26 5.63 10.02
CA LYS A 364 0.70 6.95 10.30
C LYS A 364 -0.60 6.90 11.10
N MET A 365 -1.45 5.90 10.85
CA MET A 365 -2.67 5.69 11.63
C MET A 365 -2.35 5.30 13.08
N ILE A 366 -1.34 4.46 13.30
CA ILE A 366 -0.88 4.10 14.65
C ILE A 366 -0.31 5.34 15.35
N GLU A 367 0.58 6.08 14.68
CA GLU A 367 1.22 7.29 15.20
C GLU A 367 0.16 8.31 15.67
N GLU A 368 -0.81 8.65 14.81
CA GLU A 368 -1.84 9.64 15.15
C GLU A 368 -2.84 9.10 16.19
N THR A 369 -3.08 7.79 16.24
CA THR A 369 -3.89 7.17 17.31
C THR A 369 -3.18 7.30 18.66
N VAL A 370 -1.89 6.95 18.72
CA VAL A 370 -1.08 7.07 19.94
C VAL A 370 -0.97 8.52 20.36
N ARG A 371 -0.67 9.43 19.42
CA ARG A 371 -0.60 10.87 19.67
C ARG A 371 -1.91 11.42 20.22
N THR A 372 -3.05 11.03 19.66
CA THR A 372 -4.37 11.44 20.15
C THR A 372 -4.61 10.96 21.58
N ILE A 373 -4.24 9.71 21.89
CA ILE A 373 -4.33 9.15 23.25
C ILE A 373 -3.39 9.87 24.21
N MET A 374 -2.17 10.21 23.79
CA MET A 374 -1.18 10.90 24.62
C MET A 374 -1.58 12.34 24.92
N ILE A 375 -2.06 13.09 23.92
CA ILE A 375 -2.61 14.43 24.10
C ILE A 375 -3.83 14.39 25.04
N ALA A 376 -4.70 13.39 24.89
CA ALA A 376 -5.85 13.20 25.78
C ALA A 376 -5.46 12.91 27.24
N ASN A 377 -4.22 12.46 27.49
CA ASN A 377 -3.66 12.19 28.81
C ASN A 377 -2.67 13.27 29.28
N ASP A 378 -2.66 14.46 28.67
CA ASP A 378 -1.75 15.58 28.96
C ASP A 378 -0.25 15.25 28.79
N LEU A 379 0.08 14.22 28.00
CA LEU A 379 1.44 13.85 27.64
C LEU A 379 1.80 14.49 26.28
N ASN A 380 2.35 15.70 26.32
CA ASN A 380 2.60 16.51 25.12
C ASN A 380 3.93 16.20 24.40
N GLU A 381 4.77 15.31 24.95
CA GLU A 381 6.10 14.97 24.40
C GLU A 381 6.07 13.64 23.64
N TYR A 382 5.25 13.53 22.59
CA TYR A 382 5.31 12.40 21.66
C TYR A 382 5.85 12.84 20.30
N ASN A 383 7.07 12.40 19.97
CA ASN A 383 7.75 12.74 18.71
C ASN A 383 7.57 11.69 17.60
N GLY A 384 6.49 10.90 17.66
CA GLY A 384 6.24 9.83 16.69
C GLY A 384 7.19 8.65 16.84
N MET A 385 6.93 7.57 16.12
CA MET A 385 7.82 6.40 16.08
C MET A 385 8.83 6.49 14.93
N VAL A 386 8.43 7.13 13.82
CA VAL A 386 9.25 7.27 12.60
C VAL A 386 9.13 8.70 12.07
N HIS A 387 10.24 9.42 11.99
CA HIS A 387 10.32 10.71 11.31
C HIS A 387 10.73 10.54 9.84
N LEU A 388 9.84 10.88 8.92
CA LEU A 388 10.07 10.78 7.48
C LEU A 388 10.09 12.17 6.86
N GLU A 389 11.25 12.60 6.37
CA GLU A 389 11.37 13.85 5.64
C GLU A 389 10.60 13.79 4.30
N SER A 390 10.02 14.94 3.91
CA SER A 390 9.14 15.06 2.74
C SER A 390 9.78 14.65 1.41
N LEU A 391 11.07 14.92 1.20
CA LEU A 391 11.76 14.61 -0.05
C LEU A 391 12.15 13.12 -0.15
N PRO A 392 12.84 12.51 0.84
CA PRO A 392 13.08 11.07 0.86
C PRO A 392 11.80 10.24 0.71
N LEU A 393 10.72 10.63 1.39
CA LEU A 393 9.43 9.97 1.30
C LEU A 393 8.86 10.01 -0.12
N ALA A 394 8.91 11.17 -0.76
CA ALA A 394 8.43 11.31 -2.14
C ALA A 394 9.28 10.54 -3.15
N ILE A 395 10.59 10.45 -2.96
CA ILE A 395 11.48 9.62 -3.81
C ILE A 395 11.10 8.14 -3.67
N TYR A 396 10.92 7.66 -2.44
CA TYR A 396 10.51 6.28 -2.14
C TYR A 396 9.14 5.94 -2.77
N LEU A 397 8.15 6.81 -2.64
CA LEU A 397 6.82 6.64 -3.22
C LEU A 397 6.82 6.75 -4.75
N SER A 398 7.68 7.61 -5.31
CA SER A 398 7.87 7.72 -6.75
C SER A 398 8.47 6.44 -7.34
N LEU A 399 9.51 5.90 -6.70
CA LEU A 399 10.07 4.60 -7.05
C LEU A 399 8.99 3.50 -6.99
N SER A 400 8.21 3.47 -5.91
CA SER A 400 7.12 2.50 -5.72
C SER A 400 6.07 2.61 -6.83
N SER A 401 5.76 3.83 -7.30
CA SER A 401 4.85 4.08 -8.43
C SER A 401 5.41 3.52 -9.75
N VAL A 402 6.71 3.71 -10.00
CA VAL A 402 7.38 3.15 -11.18
C VAL A 402 7.42 1.62 -11.13
N LEU A 403 7.75 1.04 -9.97
CA LEU A 403 7.74 -0.43 -9.77
C LEU A 403 6.34 -1.01 -10.00
N LEU A 404 5.30 -0.34 -9.47
CA LEU A 404 3.91 -0.71 -9.69
C LEU A 404 3.58 -0.78 -11.18
N PHE A 405 3.94 0.23 -11.96
CA PHE A 405 3.72 0.23 -13.40
C PHE A 405 4.48 -0.91 -14.09
N LEU A 406 5.76 -1.11 -13.77
CA LEU A 406 6.61 -2.12 -14.40
C LEU A 406 6.10 -3.53 -14.15
N VAL A 407 5.77 -3.87 -12.90
CA VAL A 407 5.35 -5.24 -12.56
C VAL A 407 3.95 -5.53 -13.08
N ASN A 408 2.99 -4.58 -12.96
CA ASN A 408 1.65 -4.76 -13.52
C ASN A 408 1.67 -4.91 -15.04
N SER A 409 2.46 -4.09 -15.74
CA SER A 409 2.59 -4.17 -17.21
C SER A 409 3.15 -5.52 -17.68
N LYS A 410 4.00 -6.16 -16.87
CA LYS A 410 4.56 -7.48 -17.18
C LYS A 410 3.61 -8.63 -16.87
N MET A 411 2.75 -8.50 -15.85
CA MET A 411 1.78 -9.55 -15.51
C MET A 411 0.56 -9.58 -16.43
N GLY A 412 0.17 -8.44 -17.02
CA GLY A 412 -1.02 -8.36 -17.88
C GLY A 412 -2.28 -8.89 -17.18
N ASP A 413 -3.03 -9.77 -17.84
CA ASP A 413 -4.27 -10.36 -17.32
C ASP A 413 -4.04 -11.41 -16.20
N SER A 414 -2.81 -11.85 -15.99
CA SER A 414 -2.45 -12.81 -14.92
C SER A 414 -2.26 -12.16 -13.55
N GLY A 415 -2.53 -10.85 -13.45
CA GLY A 415 -2.43 -10.08 -12.22
C GLY A 415 -3.34 -10.57 -11.09
N VAL A 416 -2.97 -10.24 -9.85
CA VAL A 416 -3.77 -10.61 -8.67
C VAL A 416 -5.10 -9.88 -8.70
N ASN A 417 -6.18 -10.64 -8.60
CA ASN A 417 -7.49 -10.10 -8.25
C ASN A 417 -7.87 -10.55 -6.83
N LEU A 418 -7.77 -9.63 -5.88
CA LEU A 418 -8.10 -9.89 -4.47
C LEU A 418 -9.61 -10.08 -4.26
N ALA A 419 -10.44 -9.69 -5.22
CA ALA A 419 -11.88 -9.91 -5.20
C ALA A 419 -12.28 -11.38 -5.08
N SER A 420 -11.43 -12.29 -5.58
CA SER A 420 -11.70 -13.74 -5.56
C SER A 420 -11.84 -14.33 -4.15
N GLY A 421 -11.24 -13.69 -3.14
CA GLY A 421 -11.37 -14.09 -1.73
C GLY A 421 -12.67 -13.63 -1.06
N PHE A 422 -13.40 -12.70 -1.66
CA PHE A 422 -14.68 -12.23 -1.16
C PHE A 422 -15.78 -13.19 -1.63
N MET A 423 -16.23 -14.05 -0.71
CA MET A 423 -17.19 -15.14 -0.98
C MET A 423 -18.61 -14.67 -1.41
N GLY A 424 -18.85 -13.36 -1.58
CA GLY A 424 -20.15 -12.84 -2.03
C GLY A 424 -21.29 -13.14 -1.05
N ILE A 425 -20.97 -13.29 0.24
CA ILE A 425 -21.94 -13.61 1.30
C ILE A 425 -22.93 -12.45 1.51
N THR A 426 -22.56 -11.24 1.12
CA THR A 426 -23.41 -10.03 1.18
C THR A 426 -23.46 -9.33 -0.18
N GLU A 427 -24.54 -8.58 -0.45
CA GLU A 427 -24.67 -7.75 -1.67
C GLU A 427 -23.51 -6.76 -1.81
N ILE A 428 -23.04 -6.20 -0.69
CA ILE A 428 -21.87 -5.31 -0.65
C ILE A 428 -20.60 -6.07 -1.07
N SER A 429 -20.40 -7.29 -0.55
CA SER A 429 -19.26 -8.13 -0.94
C SER A 429 -19.32 -8.54 -2.42
N ALA A 430 -20.51 -8.81 -2.96
CA ALA A 430 -20.70 -9.11 -4.37
C ALA A 430 -20.44 -7.88 -5.25
N SER A 431 -20.96 -6.71 -4.86
CA SER A 431 -20.71 -5.44 -5.53
C SER A 431 -19.22 -5.08 -5.57
N ILE A 432 -18.50 -5.24 -4.46
CA ILE A 432 -17.05 -4.99 -4.42
C ILE A 432 -16.31 -5.97 -5.35
N ARG A 433 -16.71 -7.25 -5.33
CA ARG A 433 -16.10 -8.26 -6.19
C ARG A 433 -16.28 -7.94 -7.67
N ASP A 434 -17.48 -7.54 -8.05
CA ASP A 434 -17.88 -7.34 -9.45
C ASP A 434 -17.47 -5.95 -9.99
N SER A 435 -17.13 -4.99 -9.11
CA SER A 435 -16.70 -3.63 -9.48
C SER A 435 -15.33 -3.54 -10.16
N GLY A 436 -14.48 -4.57 -10.04
CA GLY A 436 -13.08 -4.50 -10.48
C GLY A 436 -12.19 -3.57 -9.64
N LEU A 437 -12.68 -3.03 -8.52
CA LEU A 437 -11.94 -2.13 -7.62
C LEU A 437 -10.75 -2.83 -6.94
N LEU A 438 -10.86 -4.15 -6.75
CA LEU A 438 -9.82 -5.00 -6.16
C LEU A 438 -8.86 -5.63 -7.17
N ASN A 439 -8.96 -5.26 -8.45
CA ASN A 439 -7.92 -5.56 -9.44
C ASN A 439 -6.65 -4.78 -9.12
N LEU A 440 -5.49 -5.36 -9.37
CA LEU A 440 -4.22 -4.77 -8.94
C LEU A 440 -3.92 -3.40 -9.57
N TRP A 441 -4.32 -3.15 -10.82
CA TRP A 441 -4.26 -1.81 -11.42
C TRP A 441 -5.15 -0.80 -10.69
N SER A 442 -6.36 -1.21 -10.29
CA SER A 442 -7.32 -0.35 -9.57
C SER A 442 -6.83 -0.03 -8.16
N ILE A 443 -6.42 -1.05 -7.39
CA ILE A 443 -5.78 -0.89 -6.08
C ILE A 443 -4.53 -0.02 -6.20
N GLY A 444 -3.73 -0.26 -7.23
CA GLY A 444 -2.56 0.51 -7.55
C GLY A 444 -2.82 1.98 -7.88
N LEU A 445 -4.07 2.39 -8.07
CA LEU A 445 -4.45 3.81 -8.22
C LEU A 445 -5.06 4.35 -6.92
N TRP A 446 -6.10 3.72 -6.38
CA TRP A 446 -6.82 4.31 -5.24
C TRP A 446 -6.06 4.22 -3.93
N LEU A 447 -5.26 3.16 -3.68
CA LEU A 447 -4.49 3.05 -2.45
C LEU A 447 -3.38 4.10 -2.39
N PRO A 448 -2.58 4.32 -3.45
CA PRO A 448 -1.62 5.44 -3.48
C PRO A 448 -2.29 6.80 -3.31
N MET A 449 -3.38 7.04 -4.03
CA MET A 449 -4.10 8.31 -3.93
C MET A 449 -4.66 8.56 -2.51
N LEU A 450 -5.21 7.54 -1.86
CA LEU A 450 -5.65 7.61 -0.46
C LEU A 450 -4.48 7.89 0.48
N THR A 451 -3.36 7.19 0.27
CA THR A 451 -2.13 7.38 1.07
C THR A 451 -1.63 8.81 0.97
N ILE A 452 -1.65 9.39 -0.23
CA ILE A 452 -1.23 10.78 -0.46
C ILE A 452 -2.14 11.76 0.28
N VAL A 453 -3.46 11.57 0.24
CA VAL A 453 -4.42 12.42 0.97
C VAL A 453 -4.17 12.35 2.48
N ILE A 454 -3.95 11.15 3.04
CA ILE A 454 -3.66 10.97 4.47
C ILE A 454 -2.34 11.67 4.83
N LEU A 455 -1.27 11.44 4.07
CA LEU A 455 0.03 12.03 4.38
C LEU A 455 0.07 13.55 4.22
N ALA A 456 -0.62 14.10 3.21
CA ALA A 456 -0.72 15.55 3.03
C ALA A 456 -1.40 16.24 4.21
N GLN A 457 -2.34 15.56 4.90
CA GLN A 457 -2.98 16.06 6.11
C GLN A 457 -2.02 16.23 7.30
N PHE A 458 -0.95 15.42 7.37
CA PHE A 458 -0.03 15.31 8.51
C PHE A 458 1.41 15.69 8.16
N ASP A 459 1.59 16.71 7.32
CA ASP A 459 2.91 17.27 6.93
C ASP A 459 3.88 16.29 6.27
N GLY A 460 3.39 15.21 5.66
CA GLY A 460 4.23 14.25 4.95
C GLY A 460 4.85 14.82 3.65
N PHE A 461 4.34 15.93 3.14
CA PHE A 461 4.78 16.51 1.87
C PHE A 461 4.99 18.02 1.94
N ASN A 462 5.81 18.51 1.01
CA ASN A 462 5.86 19.91 0.62
C ASN A 462 5.14 20.07 -0.73
N THR A 463 4.92 21.30 -1.18
CA THR A 463 4.17 21.58 -2.43
C THR A 463 4.75 20.84 -3.64
N PHE A 464 6.08 20.86 -3.79
CA PHE A 464 6.77 20.21 -4.91
C PHE A 464 6.61 18.69 -4.87
N SER A 465 6.87 18.09 -3.72
CA SER A 465 6.89 16.65 -3.56
C SER A 465 5.50 16.04 -3.74
N LEU A 466 4.45 16.74 -3.28
CA LEU A 466 3.06 16.36 -3.49
C LEU A 466 2.65 16.44 -4.97
N VAL A 467 2.86 17.59 -5.62
CA VAL A 467 2.45 17.79 -7.02
C VAL A 467 3.20 16.85 -7.96
N SER A 468 4.51 16.65 -7.74
CA SER A 468 5.32 15.73 -8.54
C SER A 468 4.83 14.28 -8.43
N LEU A 469 4.48 13.83 -7.22
CA LEU A 469 3.98 12.48 -6.99
C LEU A 469 2.59 12.26 -7.60
N LEU A 470 1.68 13.24 -7.44
CA LEU A 470 0.37 13.22 -8.08
C LEU A 470 0.50 13.17 -9.61
N ALA A 471 1.38 13.99 -10.19
CA ALA A 471 1.65 14.00 -11.62
C ALA A 471 2.16 12.64 -12.11
N LEU A 472 3.15 12.06 -11.41
CA LEU A 472 3.75 10.79 -11.76
C LEU A 472 2.73 9.65 -11.77
N ILE A 473 1.95 9.50 -10.70
CA ILE A 473 0.95 8.42 -10.59
C ILE A 473 -0.11 8.56 -11.68
N SER A 474 -0.61 9.77 -11.90
CA SER A 474 -1.62 10.02 -12.93
C SER A 474 -1.07 9.73 -14.33
N VAL A 475 0.14 10.20 -14.66
CA VAL A 475 0.78 9.90 -15.96
C VAL A 475 0.98 8.40 -16.14
N LEU A 476 1.48 7.67 -15.14
CA LEU A 476 1.69 6.22 -15.25
C LEU A 476 0.38 5.46 -15.49
N HIS A 477 -0.70 5.86 -14.82
CA HIS A 477 -2.00 5.20 -15.00
C HIS A 477 -2.68 5.56 -16.32
N ILE A 478 -2.60 6.81 -16.74
CA ILE A 478 -3.13 7.25 -18.04
C ILE A 478 -2.34 6.60 -19.18
N LEU A 479 -1.01 6.55 -19.07
CA LEU A 479 -0.17 5.85 -20.04
C LEU A 479 -0.53 4.35 -20.10
N SER A 480 -0.72 3.70 -18.94
CA SER A 480 -1.15 2.30 -18.91
C SER A 480 -2.52 2.07 -19.56
N PHE A 481 -3.42 3.04 -19.43
CA PHE A 481 -4.73 3.04 -20.09
C PHE A 481 -4.60 3.25 -21.60
N ALA A 482 -3.85 4.25 -22.04
CA ALA A 482 -3.62 4.56 -23.46
C ALA A 482 -2.94 3.40 -24.20
N LEU A 483 -2.07 2.64 -23.52
CA LEU A 483 -1.42 1.45 -24.07
C LEU A 483 -2.28 0.18 -24.02
N GLY A 484 -3.50 0.24 -23.45
CA GLY A 484 -4.38 -0.92 -23.30
C GLY A 484 -3.87 -1.98 -22.32
N LEU A 485 -2.98 -1.63 -21.39
CA LEU A 485 -2.39 -2.54 -20.40
C LEU A 485 -3.29 -2.75 -19.17
N ARG A 486 -4.35 -1.95 -19.04
CA ARG A 486 -5.20 -1.84 -17.86
C ARG A 486 -6.66 -2.17 -18.18
N ASN A 487 -7.21 -3.17 -17.50
CA ASN A 487 -8.60 -3.63 -17.66
C ASN A 487 -9.59 -2.98 -16.68
N SER A 488 -9.39 -1.73 -16.26
CA SER A 488 -10.32 -1.04 -15.35
C SER A 488 -11.33 -0.18 -16.10
N SER A 489 -12.43 0.20 -15.44
CA SER A 489 -13.34 1.20 -15.98
C SER A 489 -12.65 2.55 -16.15
N GLU A 490 -12.89 3.19 -17.29
CA GLU A 490 -12.44 4.56 -17.61
C GLU A 490 -13.00 5.57 -16.59
N GLU A 491 -14.28 5.43 -16.26
CA GLU A 491 -14.96 6.23 -15.24
C GLU A 491 -14.29 6.11 -13.87
N GLY A 492 -13.84 4.91 -13.49
CA GLY A 492 -13.17 4.68 -12.20
C GLY A 492 -11.86 5.47 -12.09
N ILE A 493 -11.09 5.56 -13.18
CA ILE A 493 -9.85 6.36 -13.20
C ILE A 493 -10.18 7.84 -13.01
N ILE A 494 -11.17 8.36 -13.74
CA ILE A 494 -11.60 9.76 -13.64
C ILE A 494 -12.06 10.09 -12.21
N TRP A 495 -12.92 9.26 -11.62
CA TRP A 495 -13.43 9.50 -10.26
C TRP A 495 -12.33 9.51 -9.21
N ILE A 496 -11.42 8.53 -9.24
CA ILE A 496 -10.35 8.44 -8.24
C ILE A 496 -9.41 9.65 -8.35
N ILE A 497 -8.96 9.99 -9.58
CA ILE A 497 -8.09 11.16 -9.79
C ILE A 497 -8.80 12.44 -9.37
N ALA A 498 -10.06 12.63 -9.80
CA ALA A 498 -10.80 13.86 -9.53
C ALA A 498 -11.06 14.08 -8.04
N ILE A 499 -11.54 13.05 -7.32
CA ILE A 499 -11.80 13.15 -5.88
C ILE A 499 -10.50 13.48 -5.12
N THR A 500 -9.39 12.84 -5.46
CA THR A 500 -8.11 13.10 -4.81
C THR A 500 -7.63 14.51 -5.07
N TYR A 501 -7.62 14.95 -6.33
CA TYR A 501 -7.22 16.31 -6.68
C TYR A 501 -8.11 17.35 -5.99
N LEU A 502 -9.43 17.18 -6.01
CA LEU A 502 -10.36 18.09 -5.33
C LEU A 502 -10.13 18.11 -3.82
N THR A 503 -9.86 16.96 -3.19
CA THR A 503 -9.58 16.90 -1.76
C THR A 503 -8.30 17.66 -1.41
N ILE A 504 -7.24 17.49 -2.20
CA ILE A 504 -5.97 18.20 -2.03
C ILE A 504 -6.16 19.70 -2.26
N GLN A 505 -6.87 20.08 -3.33
CA GLN A 505 -7.17 21.47 -3.64
C GLN A 505 -7.90 22.11 -2.46
N TRP A 506 -8.99 21.48 -2.02
CA TRP A 506 -9.87 21.95 -0.95
C TRP A 506 -9.11 22.17 0.37
N ARG A 507 -8.19 21.26 0.70
CA ARG A 507 -7.46 21.32 1.97
C ARG A 507 -6.29 22.31 1.92
N HIS A 508 -5.54 22.31 0.82
CA HIS A 508 -4.20 22.88 0.74
C HIS A 508 -4.04 24.12 -0.17
N GLY A 509 -5.02 24.45 -1.01
CA GLY A 509 -4.98 25.65 -1.86
C GLY A 509 -3.93 25.57 -2.98
N LEU A 510 -3.92 24.44 -3.70
CA LEU A 510 -3.02 24.17 -4.83
C LEU A 510 -3.76 24.32 -6.16
N ASP A 511 -4.37 25.48 -6.40
CA ASP A 511 -5.32 25.68 -7.49
C ASP A 511 -4.67 25.55 -8.88
N GLU A 512 -3.57 26.26 -9.14
CA GLU A 512 -2.83 26.24 -10.41
C GLU A 512 -2.37 24.83 -10.81
N PRO A 513 -1.60 24.09 -9.98
CA PRO A 513 -1.14 22.77 -10.36
C PRO A 513 -2.29 21.77 -10.52
N ILE A 514 -3.38 21.92 -9.77
CA ILE A 514 -4.53 21.00 -9.86
C ILE A 514 -5.35 21.25 -11.12
N PHE A 515 -5.50 22.51 -11.56
CA PHE A 515 -6.15 22.81 -12.84
C PHE A 515 -5.39 22.13 -13.98
N VAL A 516 -4.07 22.30 -14.02
CA VAL A 516 -3.21 21.72 -15.04
C VAL A 516 -3.24 20.19 -14.98
N LEU A 517 -3.07 19.60 -13.79
CA LEU A 517 -3.08 18.14 -13.64
C LEU A 517 -4.44 17.53 -14.00
N MET A 518 -5.55 18.13 -13.56
CA MET A 518 -6.91 17.65 -13.89
C MET A 518 -7.15 17.75 -15.40
N CYS A 519 -6.82 18.88 -16.01
CA CYS A 519 -6.98 19.13 -17.43
C CYS A 519 -6.19 18.14 -18.29
N LEU A 520 -4.88 18.00 -18.04
CA LEU A 520 -4.03 17.07 -18.79
C LEU A 520 -4.48 15.63 -18.59
N SER A 521 -4.85 15.27 -17.36
CA SER A 521 -5.29 13.92 -17.03
C SER A 521 -6.55 13.54 -17.79
N ILE A 522 -7.58 14.39 -17.69
CA ILE A 522 -8.88 14.14 -18.32
C ILE A 522 -8.77 14.25 -19.83
N SER A 523 -8.09 15.27 -20.38
CA SER A 523 -7.93 15.42 -21.83
C SER A 523 -7.27 14.20 -22.46
N SER A 524 -6.26 13.63 -21.78
CA SER A 524 -5.62 12.40 -22.25
C SER A 524 -6.56 11.19 -22.18
N ILE A 525 -7.32 11.03 -21.10
CA ILE A 525 -8.34 9.96 -20.99
C ILE A 525 -9.41 10.11 -22.08
N LEU A 526 -9.89 11.32 -22.36
CA LEU A 526 -10.89 11.58 -23.39
C LEU A 526 -10.35 11.29 -24.79
N TYR A 527 -9.07 11.61 -25.05
CA TYR A 527 -8.46 11.36 -26.36
C TYR A 527 -8.36 9.87 -26.71
N PHE A 528 -8.05 9.01 -25.72
CA PHE A 528 -7.90 7.56 -25.92
C PHE A 528 -9.15 6.74 -25.56
N GLY A 529 -10.10 7.32 -24.82
CA GLY A 529 -11.25 6.63 -24.25
C GLY A 529 -12.50 6.61 -25.12
N LYS A 530 -13.58 6.10 -24.54
CA LYS A 530 -14.88 5.95 -25.20
C LYS A 530 -15.69 7.23 -25.10
N ASP A 531 -16.55 7.42 -26.09
CA ASP A 531 -17.49 8.55 -26.16
C ASP A 531 -18.38 8.70 -24.90
N ALA A 532 -18.64 7.61 -24.17
CA ALA A 532 -19.47 7.60 -22.96
C ALA A 532 -18.91 8.46 -21.80
N VAL A 533 -17.58 8.59 -21.69
CA VAL A 533 -16.96 9.27 -20.54
C VAL A 533 -16.77 10.78 -20.74
N TYR A 534 -17.04 11.31 -21.94
CA TYR A 534 -16.86 12.74 -22.24
C TYR A 534 -17.67 13.66 -21.35
N GLY A 535 -18.96 13.35 -21.10
CA GLY A 535 -19.80 14.17 -20.22
C GLY A 535 -19.26 14.24 -18.80
N LEU A 536 -18.81 13.10 -18.26
CA LEU A 536 -18.20 13.02 -16.94
C LEU A 536 -16.85 13.77 -16.90
N GLY A 537 -15.95 13.47 -17.83
CA GLY A 537 -14.62 14.07 -17.88
C GLY A 537 -14.67 15.59 -17.98
N ILE A 538 -15.38 16.12 -18.97
CA ILE A 538 -15.49 17.58 -19.16
C ILE A 538 -16.10 18.25 -17.91
N GLY A 539 -17.13 17.64 -17.33
CA GLY A 539 -17.76 18.15 -16.11
C GLY A 539 -16.78 18.18 -14.93
N MET A 540 -15.95 17.16 -14.78
CA MET A 540 -14.93 17.08 -13.71
C MET A 540 -13.82 18.13 -13.84
N VAL A 541 -13.48 18.57 -15.05
CA VAL A 541 -12.51 19.68 -15.24
C VAL A 541 -13.08 21.01 -14.72
N ALA A 542 -14.40 21.19 -14.74
CA ALA A 542 -15.04 22.41 -14.26
C ALA A 542 -15.07 22.52 -12.72
N VAL A 543 -15.03 21.38 -12.01
CA VAL A 543 -15.19 21.35 -10.55
C VAL A 543 -14.06 22.07 -9.82
N PRO A 544 -12.76 21.89 -10.15
CA PRO A 544 -11.69 22.67 -9.56
C PRO A 544 -11.88 24.19 -9.71
N MET A 545 -12.37 24.64 -10.87
CA MET A 545 -12.64 26.06 -11.14
C MET A 545 -13.75 26.60 -10.24
N LEU A 546 -14.80 25.82 -10.01
CA LEU A 546 -15.86 26.17 -9.05
C LEU A 546 -15.32 26.25 -7.62
N VAL A 547 -14.42 25.34 -7.23
CA VAL A 547 -13.79 25.37 -5.90
C VAL A 547 -12.99 26.65 -5.72
N PHE A 548 -12.20 27.05 -6.71
CA PHE A 548 -11.46 28.31 -6.68
C PHE A 548 -12.39 29.53 -6.59
N TRP A 549 -13.46 29.54 -7.40
CA TRP A 549 -14.45 30.62 -7.41
C TRP A 549 -15.15 30.86 -6.07
N THR A 550 -15.15 29.89 -5.15
CA THR A 550 -15.68 30.11 -3.79
C THR A 550 -14.88 31.12 -2.97
N GLY A 551 -13.66 31.48 -3.38
CA GLY A 551 -12.80 32.42 -2.66
C GLY A 551 -12.38 31.93 -1.27
N ARG A 552 -12.42 30.61 -1.05
CA ARG A 552 -12.09 30.02 0.25
C ARG A 552 -10.59 30.13 0.56
N ASP A 553 -10.27 30.34 1.83
CA ASP A 553 -8.90 30.18 2.30
C ASP A 553 -8.56 28.71 2.52
N PRO A 554 -7.34 28.26 2.16
CA PRO A 554 -6.91 26.89 2.44
C PRO A 554 -6.76 26.68 3.94
N SER A 555 -7.37 25.61 4.45
CA SER A 555 -7.31 25.27 5.88
C SER A 555 -5.90 24.92 6.37
N ARG A 556 -5.01 24.49 5.46
CA ARG A 556 -3.61 24.18 5.77
C ARG A 556 -2.73 24.35 4.53
N GLY A 557 -1.99 25.46 4.44
CA GLY A 557 -0.98 25.65 3.40
C GLY A 557 0.21 24.68 3.58
N LEU A 558 0.77 24.23 2.46
CA LEU A 558 1.98 23.41 2.42
C LEU A 558 3.22 24.31 2.34
N SER A 559 4.36 23.84 2.84
CA SER A 559 5.62 24.54 2.66
C SER A 559 6.08 24.44 1.20
N SER A 560 6.56 25.55 0.65
CA SER A 560 7.15 25.59 -0.69
C SER A 560 8.68 25.68 -0.58
N PRO A 561 9.44 24.83 -1.29
CA PRO A 561 10.89 24.95 -1.37
C PRO A 561 11.33 26.35 -1.86
N LYS A 562 12.42 26.88 -1.28
CA LYS A 562 12.93 28.23 -1.60
C LYS A 562 13.16 28.48 -3.09
N TRP A 563 13.67 27.49 -3.82
CA TRP A 563 13.91 27.62 -5.25
C TRP A 563 12.63 27.77 -6.08
N ILE A 564 11.49 27.27 -5.60
CA ILE A 564 10.17 27.48 -6.23
C ILE A 564 9.66 28.88 -5.92
N SER A 565 9.76 29.34 -4.67
CA SER A 565 9.37 30.71 -4.32
C SER A 565 10.25 31.75 -5.04
N ASP A 566 11.53 31.44 -5.25
CA ASP A 566 12.45 32.32 -5.98
C ASP A 566 12.11 32.33 -7.48
N LEU A 567 11.67 31.21 -8.06
CA LEU A 567 11.18 31.11 -9.45
C LEU A 567 9.91 31.93 -9.66
N ASP A 568 9.00 31.87 -8.69
CA ASP A 568 7.73 32.61 -8.66
C ASP A 568 7.97 34.14 -8.54
N SER A 569 9.07 34.53 -7.88
CA SER A 569 9.49 35.94 -7.76
C SER A 569 10.32 36.48 -8.93
N GLY A 570 10.73 35.63 -9.87
CA GLY A 570 11.57 35.98 -11.03
C GLY A 570 10.80 36.04 -12.35
N VAL A 571 11.42 36.65 -13.37
CA VAL A 571 11.03 36.93 -14.79
C VAL A 571 9.92 36.07 -15.46
N PHE A 572 9.63 34.86 -15.01
CA PHE A 572 8.48 34.04 -15.41
C PHE A 572 7.16 34.40 -14.69
N SER A 573 7.17 35.37 -13.76
CA SER A 573 6.01 35.93 -13.03
C SER A 573 5.15 36.87 -13.89
N GLY A 574 4.73 36.43 -15.08
CA GLY A 574 3.90 37.26 -15.95
C GLY A 574 2.75 36.45 -16.51
N THR A 575 1.52 36.74 -16.07
CA THR A 575 0.18 36.48 -16.65
C THR A 575 -0.17 35.10 -17.23
N LEU A 576 0.80 34.21 -17.46
CA LEU A 576 0.69 32.91 -18.10
C LEU A 576 0.46 31.78 -17.09
N PHE A 577 0.65 32.06 -15.79
CA PHE A 577 0.43 31.11 -14.70
C PHE A 577 -0.60 31.59 -13.68
N ASP A 578 -1.27 32.72 -13.94
CA ASP A 578 -2.41 33.16 -13.12
C ASP A 578 -3.53 32.10 -13.20
N THR A 579 -4.23 31.88 -12.09
CA THR A 579 -5.26 30.83 -11.99
C THR A 579 -6.38 31.03 -13.02
N GLU A 580 -6.78 32.28 -13.29
CA GLU A 580 -7.80 32.63 -14.28
C GLU A 580 -7.32 32.34 -15.71
N PHE A 581 -6.04 32.62 -16.01
CA PHE A 581 -5.44 32.27 -17.30
C PHE A 581 -5.43 30.76 -17.51
N LEU A 582 -4.99 30.01 -16.48
CA LEU A 582 -4.97 28.55 -16.51
C LEU A 582 -6.38 27.96 -16.65
N ALA A 583 -7.42 28.57 -16.08
CA ALA A 583 -8.80 28.15 -16.26
C ALA A 583 -9.23 28.19 -17.74
N VAL A 584 -8.97 29.31 -18.42
CA VAL A 584 -9.28 29.49 -19.84
C VAL A 584 -8.43 28.56 -20.71
N ALA A 585 -7.12 28.47 -20.43
CA ALA A 585 -6.21 27.58 -21.16
C ALA A 585 -6.63 26.11 -21.05
N CYS A 586 -6.99 25.64 -19.84
CA CYS A 586 -7.46 24.29 -19.61
C CYS A 586 -8.78 24.00 -20.36
N THR A 587 -9.69 24.97 -20.36
CA THR A 587 -10.94 24.88 -21.12
C THR A 587 -10.68 24.72 -22.61
N ILE A 588 -9.77 25.51 -23.18
CA ILE A 588 -9.37 25.39 -24.60
C ILE A 588 -8.78 24.01 -24.89
N VAL A 589 -7.90 23.50 -24.04
CA VAL A 589 -7.28 22.17 -24.22
C VAL A 589 -8.34 21.07 -24.26
N VAL A 590 -9.27 21.04 -23.29
CA VAL A 590 -10.34 20.03 -23.24
C VAL A 590 -11.25 20.12 -24.47
N LEU A 591 -11.62 21.34 -24.87
CA LEU A 591 -12.46 21.57 -26.04
C LEU A 591 -11.77 21.17 -27.35
N SER A 592 -10.45 21.34 -27.44
CA SER A 592 -9.68 20.92 -28.61
C SER A 592 -9.71 19.41 -28.84
N VAL A 593 -9.88 18.63 -27.77
CA VAL A 593 -10.09 17.17 -27.83
C VAL A 593 -11.56 16.82 -28.10
N TYR A 594 -12.49 17.56 -27.49
CA TYR A 594 -13.93 17.27 -27.58
C TYR A 594 -14.58 17.69 -28.91
N LEU A 595 -14.39 18.92 -29.36
CA LEU A 595 -15.12 19.48 -30.50
C LEU A 595 -14.92 18.69 -31.80
N PRO A 596 -13.72 18.22 -32.17
CA PRO A 596 -13.54 17.38 -33.35
C PRO A 596 -14.24 16.03 -33.24
N ARG A 597 -14.36 15.49 -32.02
CA ARG A 597 -15.00 14.19 -31.77
C ARG A 597 -16.52 14.29 -31.75
N ALA A 598 -17.06 15.42 -31.29
CA ALA A 598 -18.50 15.66 -31.14
C ALA A 598 -19.31 15.42 -32.43
N GLU A 599 -18.70 15.62 -33.61
CA GLU A 599 -19.32 15.36 -34.92
C GLU A 599 -19.76 13.89 -35.09
N TYR A 600 -19.01 12.95 -34.51
CA TYR A 600 -19.19 11.52 -34.71
C TYR A 600 -20.02 10.85 -33.60
N MET A 601 -20.23 11.51 -32.46
CA MET A 601 -20.92 10.93 -31.30
C MET A 601 -22.42 10.70 -31.56
N GLU A 602 -22.98 9.61 -31.05
CA GLU A 602 -24.43 9.35 -31.15
C GLU A 602 -25.25 10.11 -30.09
N ASN A 603 -24.69 10.28 -28.89
CA ASN A 603 -25.32 10.95 -27.75
C ASN A 603 -24.51 12.19 -27.33
N MET A 604 -24.76 13.32 -27.99
CA MET A 604 -24.00 14.55 -27.75
C MET A 604 -24.51 15.37 -26.54
N LEU A 605 -25.72 15.10 -26.04
CA LEU A 605 -26.36 15.96 -25.02
C LEU A 605 -25.55 16.09 -23.74
N ARG A 606 -25.14 14.97 -23.11
CA ARG A 606 -24.39 15.01 -21.84
C ARG A 606 -23.03 15.72 -21.99
N PRO A 607 -22.18 15.37 -22.98
CA PRO A 607 -20.94 16.11 -23.24
C PRO A 607 -21.13 17.59 -23.56
N ALA A 608 -22.15 17.95 -24.35
CA ALA A 608 -22.44 19.33 -24.72
C ALA A 608 -22.83 20.17 -23.51
N CYS A 609 -23.72 19.67 -22.64
CA CYS A 609 -24.06 20.34 -21.39
C CYS A 609 -22.82 20.58 -20.52
N SER A 610 -21.99 19.55 -20.32
CA SER A 610 -20.77 19.67 -19.50
C SER A 610 -19.77 20.68 -20.09
N ALA A 611 -19.60 20.68 -21.42
CA ALA A 611 -18.72 21.63 -22.11
C ALA A 611 -19.21 23.08 -21.97
N LEU A 612 -20.51 23.31 -22.11
CA LEU A 612 -21.09 24.64 -21.93
C LEU A 612 -20.93 25.12 -20.48
N ILE A 613 -21.17 24.25 -19.49
CA ILE A 613 -20.96 24.56 -18.07
C ILE A 613 -19.49 24.93 -17.82
N LEU A 614 -18.54 24.14 -18.34
CA LEU A 614 -17.10 24.41 -18.21
C LEU A 614 -16.74 25.79 -18.79
N VAL A 615 -17.22 26.10 -20.00
CA VAL A 615 -16.93 27.40 -20.63
C VAL A 615 -17.54 28.55 -19.85
N VAL A 616 -18.79 28.43 -19.39
CA VAL A 616 -19.44 29.48 -18.60
C VAL A 616 -18.67 29.75 -17.31
N ILE A 617 -18.26 28.71 -16.59
CA ILE A 617 -17.47 28.86 -15.37
C ILE A 617 -16.15 29.54 -15.69
N SER A 618 -15.42 29.08 -16.71
CA SER A 618 -14.16 29.69 -17.14
C SER A 618 -14.32 31.15 -17.59
N SER A 619 -15.43 31.51 -18.24
CA SER A 619 -15.76 32.89 -18.59
C SER A 619 -16.04 33.76 -17.36
N ILE A 620 -16.72 33.23 -16.34
CA ILE A 620 -16.95 33.96 -15.08
C ILE A 620 -15.62 34.27 -14.39
N LEU A 621 -14.75 33.28 -14.20
CA LEU A 621 -13.41 33.49 -13.63
C LEU A 621 -12.60 34.52 -14.45
N SER A 622 -12.69 34.43 -15.78
CA SER A 622 -12.00 35.36 -16.67
C SER A 622 -12.50 36.80 -16.54
N LEU A 623 -13.79 37.03 -16.24
CA LEU A 623 -14.36 38.37 -16.04
C LEU A 623 -13.92 39.00 -14.73
N GLU A 624 -13.56 38.19 -13.73
CA GLU A 624 -12.99 38.67 -12.47
C GLU A 624 -11.52 39.10 -12.62
N SER A 625 -10.84 38.67 -13.68
CA SER A 625 -9.46 39.10 -13.98
C SER A 625 -9.39 40.52 -14.55
N ASP A 626 -8.35 41.28 -14.19
CA ASP A 626 -8.07 42.61 -14.74
C ASP A 626 -7.50 42.59 -16.19
N ASN A 627 -7.47 41.43 -16.84
CA ASN A 627 -6.85 41.24 -18.15
C ASN A 627 -7.88 41.20 -19.29
N ALA A 628 -7.97 42.30 -20.04
CA ALA A 628 -8.89 42.44 -21.18
C ALA A 628 -8.66 41.38 -22.28
N LEU A 629 -7.43 40.91 -22.49
CA LEU A 629 -7.14 39.87 -23.48
C LEU A 629 -7.71 38.52 -23.04
N LEU A 630 -7.65 38.22 -21.75
CA LEU A 630 -8.21 36.99 -21.18
C LEU A 630 -9.74 36.99 -21.27
N GLN A 631 -10.38 38.11 -20.90
CA GLN A 631 -11.82 38.33 -21.04
C GLN A 631 -12.30 38.14 -22.49
N PHE A 632 -11.59 38.73 -23.46
CA PHE A 632 -11.93 38.56 -24.87
C PHE A 632 -11.75 37.11 -25.35
N SER A 633 -10.67 36.44 -24.92
CA SER A 633 -10.40 35.05 -25.26
C SER A 633 -11.50 34.12 -24.77
N SER A 634 -11.95 34.27 -23.52
CA SER A 634 -13.00 33.41 -22.94
C SER A 634 -14.35 33.61 -23.64
N VAL A 635 -14.71 34.84 -24.01
CA VAL A 635 -15.92 35.13 -24.82
C VAL A 635 -15.82 34.50 -26.21
N MET A 636 -14.65 34.56 -26.86
CA MET A 636 -14.46 33.93 -28.17
C MET A 636 -14.55 32.41 -28.11
N VAL A 637 -14.01 31.79 -27.05
CA VAL A 637 -14.15 30.34 -26.81
C VAL A 637 -15.62 29.96 -26.64
N PHE A 638 -16.40 30.78 -25.93
CA PHE A 638 -17.85 30.57 -25.76
C PHE A 638 -18.61 30.63 -27.09
N ILE A 639 -18.38 31.67 -27.89
CA ILE A 639 -19.03 31.84 -29.20
C ILE A 639 -18.66 30.67 -30.13
N PHE A 640 -17.38 30.34 -30.23
CA PHE A 640 -16.89 29.26 -31.09
C PHE A 640 -17.46 27.90 -30.70
N THR A 641 -17.44 27.58 -29.40
CA THR A 641 -17.97 26.32 -28.87
C THR A 641 -19.47 26.19 -29.12
N SER A 642 -20.23 27.25 -28.86
CA SER A 642 -21.69 27.26 -29.07
C SER A 642 -22.03 27.09 -30.54
N PHE A 643 -21.35 27.83 -31.43
CA PHE A 643 -21.53 27.71 -32.86
C PHE A 643 -21.21 26.30 -33.38
N TRP A 644 -20.10 25.71 -32.92
CA TRP A 644 -19.68 24.37 -33.32
C TRP A 644 -20.71 23.30 -32.93
N LEU A 645 -21.20 23.34 -31.69
CA LEU A 645 -22.19 22.38 -31.19
C LEU A 645 -23.53 22.48 -31.92
N ILE A 646 -24.00 23.69 -32.23
CA ILE A 646 -25.23 23.91 -33.01
C ILE A 646 -25.03 23.41 -34.44
N SER A 647 -23.96 23.86 -35.11
CA SER A 647 -23.72 23.56 -36.53
C SER A 647 -23.54 22.06 -36.81
N ARG A 648 -22.84 21.32 -35.94
CA ARG A 648 -22.52 19.90 -36.19
C ARG A 648 -23.43 18.93 -35.45
N GLY A 649 -23.81 19.25 -34.22
CA GLY A 649 -24.60 18.35 -33.39
C GLY A 649 -26.10 18.40 -33.68
N GLU A 650 -26.65 19.61 -33.80
CA GLU A 650 -28.09 19.81 -33.97
C GLU A 650 -28.52 19.49 -35.41
N ILE A 651 -27.83 20.06 -36.40
CA ILE A 651 -28.10 19.82 -37.83
C ILE A 651 -28.06 18.33 -38.17
N ARG A 652 -27.12 17.56 -37.60
CA ARG A 652 -27.07 16.10 -37.81
C ARG A 652 -28.27 15.38 -37.21
N SER A 653 -28.68 15.75 -35.99
CA SER A 653 -29.86 15.15 -35.35
C SER A 653 -31.14 15.46 -36.13
N GLU A 654 -31.24 16.68 -36.67
CA GLU A 654 -32.31 17.08 -37.59
C GLU A 654 -32.28 16.27 -38.88
N LEU A 655 -31.14 16.20 -39.56
CA LEU A 655 -30.97 15.42 -40.79
C LEU A 655 -31.31 13.94 -40.58
N LYS A 656 -30.99 13.36 -39.42
CA LYS A 656 -31.35 11.97 -39.10
C LYS A 656 -32.86 11.81 -38.88
N THR A 657 -33.50 12.76 -38.21
CA THR A 657 -34.97 12.77 -38.07
C THR A 657 -35.66 12.96 -39.42
N ILE A 658 -35.13 13.83 -40.29
CA ILE A 658 -35.61 14.05 -41.65
C ILE A 658 -35.42 12.79 -42.49
N ALA A 659 -34.25 12.16 -42.46
CA ALA A 659 -34.00 10.91 -43.17
C ALA A 659 -34.91 9.78 -42.67
N LYS A 660 -35.15 9.67 -41.36
CA LYS A 660 -36.11 8.69 -40.80
C LYS A 660 -37.55 8.99 -41.22
N ARG A 661 -37.91 10.27 -41.33
CA ARG A 661 -39.20 10.72 -41.86
C ARG A 661 -39.33 10.31 -43.32
N GLU A 662 -38.29 10.54 -44.11
CA GLU A 662 -38.25 10.24 -45.54
C GLU A 662 -38.24 8.73 -45.83
N THR A 663 -37.59 7.90 -45.02
CA THR A 663 -37.67 6.44 -45.14
C THR A 663 -39.05 5.88 -44.81
N VAL A 664 -39.74 6.45 -43.81
CA VAL A 664 -41.14 6.08 -43.51
C VAL A 664 -42.05 6.50 -44.67
N ILE A 665 -41.85 7.68 -45.24
CA ILE A 665 -42.61 8.16 -46.40
C ILE A 665 -42.32 7.28 -47.63
N SER A 666 -41.07 6.88 -47.89
CA SER A 666 -40.71 6.03 -49.02
C SER A 666 -41.25 4.60 -48.88
N MET A 667 -41.24 4.01 -47.68
CA MET A 667 -41.86 2.70 -47.42
C MET A 667 -43.37 2.70 -47.68
N VAL A 668 -44.05 3.83 -47.44
CA VAL A 668 -45.47 4.02 -47.74
C VAL A 668 -45.70 4.21 -49.24
N SER A 669 -44.81 4.95 -49.93
CA SER A 669 -44.88 5.21 -51.37
C SER A 669 -44.55 4.00 -52.25
N GLU A 670 -43.58 3.17 -51.85
CA GLU A 670 -43.17 1.94 -52.58
C GLU A 670 -44.12 0.74 -52.39
N GLY A 671 -45.27 0.94 -51.73
CA GLY A 671 -46.28 -0.11 -51.61
C GLY A 671 -45.91 -1.24 -50.63
N GLY A 672 -45.02 -0.99 -49.66
CA GLY A 672 -44.69 -1.92 -48.57
C GLY A 672 -45.87 -2.25 -47.64
N LEU A 673 -46.97 -1.53 -47.80
CA LEU A 673 -48.31 -1.87 -47.31
C LEU A 673 -49.27 -1.95 -48.50
N SER A 674 -49.04 -2.88 -49.44
CA SER A 674 -50.07 -3.22 -50.42
C SER A 674 -51.31 -3.69 -49.65
N PRO A 675 -52.45 -2.98 -49.75
CA PRO A 675 -53.70 -3.46 -49.20
C PRO A 675 -54.04 -4.72 -49.98
N GLY A 676 -54.04 -5.85 -49.29
CA GLY A 676 -54.59 -7.09 -49.83
C GLY A 676 -55.97 -6.81 -50.38
N LEU A 677 -56.10 -7.01 -51.68
CA LEU A 677 -57.31 -6.84 -52.47
C LEU A 677 -58.48 -7.60 -51.84
N GLY A 678 -59.48 -6.88 -51.30
CA GLY A 678 -60.78 -7.46 -50.97
C GLY A 678 -61.45 -6.96 -49.69
N SER A 679 -62.36 -5.99 -49.83
CA SER A 679 -63.64 -5.95 -49.10
C SER A 679 -63.60 -6.07 -47.57
N LEU A 680 -63.20 -5.00 -46.88
CA LEU A 680 -63.90 -4.31 -45.78
C LEU A 680 -62.89 -3.30 -45.19
N SER A 681 -63.38 -2.12 -44.79
CA SER A 681 -62.58 -1.04 -44.20
C SER A 681 -61.66 -1.54 -43.09
N SER A 682 -60.38 -1.78 -43.41
CA SER A 682 -59.39 -2.24 -42.44
C SER A 682 -59.01 -1.08 -41.54
N TYR A 683 -59.64 -1.02 -40.38
CA TYR A 683 -59.23 -0.15 -39.27
C TYR A 683 -57.81 -0.55 -38.86
N SER A 684 -56.83 0.26 -39.26
CA SER A 684 -55.46 0.15 -38.79
C SER A 684 -55.39 0.86 -37.43
N PRO A 685 -55.21 0.13 -36.31
CA PRO A 685 -55.19 0.74 -34.98
C PRO A 685 -54.09 1.79 -34.86
N LYS A 686 -52.98 1.60 -35.57
CA LYS A 686 -51.85 2.53 -35.60
C LYS A 686 -52.14 3.82 -36.37
N VAL A 687 -52.98 3.78 -37.40
CA VAL A 687 -53.43 4.99 -38.13
C VAL A 687 -54.41 5.79 -37.28
N ALA A 688 -55.35 5.12 -36.60
CA ALA A 688 -56.30 5.79 -35.72
C ALA A 688 -55.63 6.43 -34.48
N GLU A 689 -54.63 5.75 -33.91
CA GLU A 689 -53.78 6.30 -32.83
C GLU A 689 -53.06 7.58 -33.28
N MET A 690 -52.48 7.57 -34.49
CA MET A 690 -51.77 8.72 -35.06
C MET A 690 -52.69 9.88 -35.41
N GLU A 691 -53.91 9.61 -35.88
CA GLU A 691 -54.94 10.63 -36.12
C GLU A 691 -55.37 11.31 -34.81
N GLN A 692 -55.51 10.54 -33.72
CA GLN A 692 -55.83 11.06 -32.40
C GLN A 692 -54.66 11.86 -31.79
N LEU A 693 -53.43 11.37 -31.93
CA LEU A 693 -52.21 12.10 -31.52
C LEU A 693 -52.07 13.43 -32.27
N ARG A 694 -52.35 13.45 -33.58
CA ARG A 694 -52.30 14.67 -34.39
C ARG A 694 -53.37 15.68 -33.99
N ARG A 695 -54.62 15.24 -33.77
CA ARG A 695 -55.70 16.09 -33.22
C ARG A 695 -55.39 16.66 -31.83
N SER A 696 -54.58 15.95 -31.04
CA SER A 696 -54.15 16.44 -29.73
C SER A 696 -53.09 17.56 -29.81
N ARG A 697 -52.37 17.68 -30.93
CA ARG A 697 -51.39 18.76 -31.15
C ARG A 697 -52.04 19.94 -31.86
N ARG A 698 -52.10 21.09 -31.19
CA ARG A 698 -52.69 22.34 -31.73
C ARG A 698 -52.01 22.91 -32.99
N GLU A 699 -50.79 22.46 -33.27
CA GLU A 699 -49.92 23.02 -34.31
C GLU A 699 -50.07 22.33 -35.67
N LEU A 700 -50.82 21.22 -35.75
CA LEU A 700 -50.97 20.42 -36.97
C LEU A 700 -52.44 20.37 -37.40
N SER A 701 -52.71 20.62 -38.68
CA SER A 701 -54.04 20.43 -39.28
C SER A 701 -54.32 18.95 -39.55
N ASP A 702 -55.61 18.59 -39.59
CA ASP A 702 -56.06 17.28 -40.06
C ASP A 702 -55.55 17.02 -41.49
N THR A 703 -55.09 15.80 -41.77
CA THR A 703 -54.60 15.37 -43.09
C THR A 703 -55.13 13.99 -43.44
N GLU A 704 -55.48 13.78 -44.72
CA GLU A 704 -55.88 12.48 -45.27
C GLU A 704 -54.68 11.68 -45.83
N ASP A 705 -53.50 12.29 -45.92
CA ASP A 705 -52.29 11.63 -46.42
C ASP A 705 -51.69 10.70 -45.36
N ILE A 706 -51.75 9.39 -45.61
CA ILE A 706 -51.22 8.33 -44.74
C ILE A 706 -49.72 8.51 -44.47
N SER A 707 -48.97 9.00 -45.46
CA SER A 707 -47.53 9.26 -45.32
C SER A 707 -47.28 10.43 -44.36
N GLU A 708 -48.08 11.48 -44.47
CA GLU A 708 -47.99 12.66 -43.62
C GLU A 708 -48.44 12.34 -42.19
N LEU A 709 -49.49 11.53 -42.04
CA LEU A 709 -50.03 11.08 -40.74
C LEU A 709 -49.01 10.22 -39.98
N LEU A 710 -48.39 9.23 -40.64
CA LEU A 710 -47.37 8.36 -40.04
C LEU A 710 -46.05 9.10 -39.76
N SER A 711 -45.76 10.16 -40.53
CA SER A 711 -44.59 11.01 -40.31
C SER A 711 -44.73 11.98 -39.13
N SER A 712 -45.95 12.19 -38.62
CA SER A 712 -46.25 13.20 -37.59
C SER A 712 -45.68 12.89 -36.19
N GLU A 713 -45.26 11.65 -35.93
CA GLU A 713 -44.54 11.27 -34.71
C GLU A 713 -43.07 11.72 -34.71
N ILE A 714 -42.50 11.90 -35.91
CA ILE A 714 -41.07 12.14 -36.12
C ILE A 714 -40.84 13.66 -36.15
N THR A 715 -41.00 14.29 -34.98
CA THR A 715 -40.66 15.71 -34.77
C THR A 715 -39.29 15.83 -34.12
N HIS A 716 -38.42 16.67 -34.69
CA HIS A 716 -37.17 17.05 -34.03
C HIS A 716 -37.47 18.07 -32.94
N THR A 717 -36.82 17.92 -31.79
CA THR A 717 -36.79 18.92 -30.72
C THR A 717 -35.35 19.41 -30.59
N PRO A 718 -35.05 20.71 -30.74
CA PRO A 718 -33.69 21.25 -30.68
C PRO A 718 -33.19 21.32 -29.22
N VAL A 719 -33.02 20.16 -28.57
CA VAL A 719 -32.69 20.08 -27.15
C VAL A 719 -31.34 20.74 -26.85
N VAL A 720 -30.33 20.57 -27.72
CA VAL A 720 -29.01 21.19 -27.56
C VAL A 720 -29.11 22.72 -27.66
N GLY A 721 -29.82 23.23 -28.68
CA GLY A 721 -30.11 24.65 -28.83
C GLY A 721 -30.88 25.25 -27.65
N MET A 722 -31.89 24.55 -27.14
CA MET A 722 -32.66 24.96 -25.96
C MET A 722 -31.80 25.01 -24.69
N VAL A 723 -30.91 24.04 -24.50
CA VAL A 723 -29.96 24.03 -23.38
C VAL A 723 -28.98 25.19 -23.49
N ILE A 724 -28.44 25.50 -24.68
CA ILE A 724 -27.59 26.67 -24.89
C ILE A 724 -28.34 27.95 -24.53
N LEU A 725 -29.58 28.10 -25.00
CA LEU A 725 -30.43 29.26 -24.71
C LEU A 725 -30.70 29.40 -23.20
N MET A 726 -31.02 28.28 -22.54
CA MET A 726 -31.23 28.23 -21.09
C MET A 726 -29.97 28.63 -20.34
N ILE A 727 -28.80 28.10 -20.73
CA ILE A 727 -27.51 28.40 -20.09
C ILE A 727 -27.14 29.86 -20.28
N VAL A 728 -27.29 30.42 -21.48
CA VAL A 728 -27.04 31.84 -21.78
C VAL A 728 -27.95 32.75 -20.94
N LEU A 729 -29.23 32.40 -20.82
CA LEU A 729 -30.17 33.13 -19.97
C LEU A 729 -29.76 33.04 -18.49
N LEU A 730 -29.45 31.83 -18.01
CA LEU A 730 -29.08 31.62 -16.62
C LEU A 730 -27.76 32.34 -16.26
N SER A 731 -26.76 32.28 -17.14
CA SER A 731 -25.47 32.95 -16.97
C SER A 731 -25.61 34.47 -17.05
N GLY A 732 -26.45 34.99 -17.95
CA GLY A 732 -26.76 36.42 -18.03
C GLY A 732 -27.47 36.94 -16.79
N ILE A 733 -28.42 36.17 -16.25
CA ILE A 733 -29.12 36.48 -15.00
C ILE A 733 -28.14 36.47 -13.81
N LEU A 734 -27.29 35.44 -13.69
CA LEU A 734 -26.29 35.35 -12.62
C LEU A 734 -25.26 36.49 -12.71
N GLY A 735 -24.72 36.74 -13.90
CA GLY A 735 -23.73 37.81 -14.14
C GLY A 735 -24.29 39.19 -13.83
N SER A 736 -25.55 39.47 -14.19
CA SER A 736 -26.22 40.73 -13.85
C SER A 736 -26.46 40.87 -12.34
N ALA A 737 -26.75 39.77 -11.63
CA ALA A 737 -26.96 39.75 -10.19
C ALA A 737 -25.66 39.91 -9.37
N VAL A 738 -24.55 39.33 -9.83
CA VAL A 738 -23.26 39.30 -9.10
C VAL A 738 -22.38 40.50 -9.42
N LEU A 739 -22.26 40.91 -10.69
CA LEU A 739 -21.32 41.96 -11.13
C LEU A 739 -21.93 43.37 -11.14
N GLY A 740 -23.22 43.53 -10.81
CA GLY A 740 -23.89 44.83 -10.79
C GLY A 740 -24.03 45.51 -12.17
N MET A 741 -23.64 44.83 -13.25
CA MET A 741 -23.81 45.29 -14.61
C MET A 741 -25.28 45.12 -15.01
N GLY A 742 -26.02 46.25 -14.99
CA GLY A 742 -27.47 46.31 -15.07
C GLY A 742 -28.14 45.82 -16.38
N PRO A 743 -29.32 46.37 -16.76
CA PRO A 743 -30.26 45.78 -17.73
C PRO A 743 -29.71 45.54 -19.16
N LEU A 744 -28.54 46.08 -19.51
CA LEU A 744 -27.89 45.91 -20.82
C LEU A 744 -27.46 44.46 -21.09
N ILE A 745 -26.98 43.73 -20.08
CA ILE A 745 -26.63 42.30 -20.24
C ILE A 745 -27.90 41.46 -20.44
N LEU A 746 -28.96 41.78 -19.70
CA LEU A 746 -30.24 41.11 -19.83
C LEU A 746 -30.88 41.33 -21.21
N VAL A 747 -30.77 42.55 -21.76
CA VAL A 747 -31.23 42.90 -23.10
C VAL A 747 -30.42 42.20 -24.18
N SER A 748 -29.08 42.12 -24.07
CA SER A 748 -28.27 41.40 -25.07
C SER A 748 -28.52 39.89 -25.06
N THR A 749 -28.70 39.28 -23.88
CA THR A 749 -29.15 37.87 -23.79
C THR A 749 -30.57 37.68 -24.32
N GLY A 750 -31.46 38.66 -24.12
CA GLY A 750 -32.82 38.64 -24.66
C GLY A 750 -32.85 38.70 -26.19
N VAL A 751 -32.01 39.54 -26.82
CA VAL A 751 -31.89 39.64 -28.29
C VAL A 751 -31.39 38.34 -28.90
N PHE A 752 -30.36 37.73 -28.31
CA PHE A 752 -29.85 36.42 -28.74
C PHE A 752 -30.90 35.31 -28.68
N CYS A 753 -31.80 35.36 -27.70
CA CYS A 753 -32.90 34.40 -27.56
C CYS A 753 -34.02 34.61 -28.59
N CYS A 754 -34.29 35.87 -28.96
CA CYS A 754 -35.36 36.22 -29.90
C CYS A 754 -35.02 35.89 -31.36
N GLU A 755 -33.76 35.99 -31.78
CA GLU A 755 -33.36 35.69 -33.18
C GLU A 755 -33.51 34.21 -33.59
N ARG A 756 -33.68 33.28 -32.64
CA ARG A 756 -33.79 31.84 -32.93
C ARG A 756 -35.23 31.31 -33.04
N TYR A 757 -36.22 32.11 -32.62
CA TYR A 757 -37.64 31.73 -32.65
C TYR A 757 -38.50 32.62 -33.58
N SER A 758 -37.86 33.48 -34.37
CA SER A 758 -38.46 34.11 -35.56
C SER A 758 -38.07 33.33 -36.81
#